data_AF-A8N3F3-F1
#
_entry.id   AF-A8N3F3-F1
#
_cell.length_a   1.000
_cell.length_b   1.000
_cell.length_c   1.000
_cell.angle_alpha   90.00
_cell.angle_beta   90.00
_cell.angle_gamma   90.00
#
_symmetry.space_group_name_H-M   'P 1'
#
loop_
_entity.id
_entity.type
_entity.pdbx_description
1 polymer ?
#
loop_
_entity_poly.entity_id
_entity_poly.type
_entity_poly.pdbx_seq_one_letter_code
_entity_poly.pdbx_strand_id
1 'polypeptide(L)'
;MTPTVECPLCDQAFQMPSGAVCGRCRKLQGHDRNSDTYRQIMSWPQCVACGACFQNMSLPVNGVQLCGKPGCRDGGEQTGQSQSLTPMGSNPIPPSIHINNSLSNNSLLRSEEFRNRIRARSRPEVIVATTRLSSAALHERENALRQEIADAASVSRAQITIVYAFRQSTNWKQEDGTLGSGEIPFDAHKTLSVKRVNDEWGKEGNFKAIYMEETDLRRVKNKHIPDGWMSATLEAYKGFCASQNWLVPLTGPTARRARVGGLPSMGVPFELFLKMNMYYARLEREGSAAILDQIGVGSSSLVRPSANKRARAGTSSNVSLISKIPRYSCVPVSSFSGAHTSFSTKKLVTRTKVEVQRITCKVLNNQGDPAFEKKEKLDLYISDAFFASGTMKVVFDASIPDYDSPLIVKRFFKIDNLSSPELDKSGTPPKAEFDVLTHNSLIRAEGVRAGLGQRLLNSFYRDAEQADVNVYKYFFFEIPTFYQEISKPSPASGVVSDELFGVPSESEVEENLILWCGERKHPSEVVIRFNGTLSHPSTRTDMKHLTMYAFCHYVYGVTKGTLVFADIQGTPATLTQGNQDKDGYLLFDVMTHTEHKASGIGDFGQEGINRFVEEHVCQEVCLLLGFDKQFPLAPVASDEQESESEEEGSDPTNRT
;
A
#
# COMPACT_ATOMS: atom_id res chain seq x y z
N MET A 1 4.06 28.06 36.35
CA MET A 1 5.20 27.11 36.37
C MET A 1 4.75 25.86 37.09
N THR A 2 4.99 24.69 36.51
CA THR A 2 4.79 23.41 37.19
C THR A 2 5.79 23.31 38.35
N PRO A 3 5.36 22.93 39.57
CA PRO A 3 6.27 22.78 40.70
C PRO A 3 7.31 21.69 40.41
N THR A 4 8.51 21.86 40.93
CA THR A 4 9.51 20.79 40.93
C THR A 4 9.13 19.78 42.01
N VAL A 5 9.02 18.51 41.64
CA VAL A 5 8.62 17.39 42.50
C VAL A 5 9.70 16.30 42.41
N GLU A 6 10.06 15.72 43.54
CA GLU A 6 10.98 14.58 43.60
C GLU A 6 10.28 13.30 43.11
N CYS A 7 10.93 12.59 42.20
CA CYS A 7 10.45 11.29 41.73
C CYS A 7 10.56 10.26 42.86
N PRO A 8 9.47 9.62 43.32
CA PRO A 8 9.45 8.77 44.51
C PRO A 8 10.25 7.46 44.40
N LEU A 9 10.92 7.23 43.26
CA LEU A 9 11.70 6.02 42.98
C LEU A 9 13.20 6.26 42.80
N CYS A 10 13.60 7.49 42.48
CA CYS A 10 15.01 7.82 42.28
C CYS A 10 15.44 9.14 42.94
N ASP A 11 14.52 9.79 43.65
CA ASP A 11 14.70 11.03 44.40
C ASP A 11 15.23 12.21 43.56
N GLN A 12 15.17 12.11 42.23
CA GLN A 12 15.50 13.21 41.33
C GLN A 12 14.32 14.14 41.15
N ALA A 13 14.59 15.45 41.22
CA ALA A 13 13.58 16.49 41.14
C ALA A 13 13.32 16.93 39.69
N PHE A 14 12.04 16.96 39.28
CA PHE A 14 11.63 17.38 37.93
C PHE A 14 10.36 18.24 37.98
N GLN A 15 10.10 19.04 36.94
CA GLN A 15 8.84 19.76 36.77
C GLN A 15 7.75 18.81 36.26
N MET A 16 7.05 18.17 37.20
CA MET A 16 6.01 17.17 36.93
C MET A 16 4.90 17.22 37.99
N PRO A 17 3.69 16.66 37.75
CA PRO A 17 2.62 16.62 38.74
C PRO A 17 3.03 15.92 40.04
N SER A 18 2.47 16.34 41.18
CA SER A 18 2.72 15.70 42.47
C SER A 18 2.38 14.20 42.42
N GLY A 19 3.25 13.36 42.99
CA GLY A 19 3.10 11.90 43.00
C GLY A 19 3.42 11.20 41.67
N ALA A 20 3.79 11.92 40.62
CA ALA A 20 4.20 11.29 39.37
C ALA A 20 5.57 10.60 39.52
N VAL A 21 5.84 9.63 38.64
CA VAL A 21 7.16 8.98 38.49
C VAL A 21 7.84 9.52 37.22
N CYS A 22 9.15 9.77 37.28
CA CYS A 22 9.92 10.28 36.15
C CYS A 22 9.90 9.29 34.96
N GLY A 23 10.19 9.80 33.77
CA GLY A 23 10.13 9.00 32.53
C GLY A 23 11.05 7.78 32.54
N ARG A 24 12.24 7.86 33.18
CA ARG A 24 13.14 6.70 33.30
C ARG A 24 12.56 5.65 34.26
N CYS A 25 12.22 6.03 35.49
CA CYS A 25 11.71 5.09 36.49
C CYS A 25 10.39 4.43 36.04
N ARG A 26 9.52 5.17 35.33
CA ARG A 26 8.30 4.62 34.74
C ARG A 26 8.61 3.51 33.72
N LYS A 27 9.64 3.68 32.89
CA LYS A 27 10.06 2.65 31.92
C LYS A 27 10.72 1.46 32.61
N LEU A 28 11.43 1.66 33.71
CA LEU A 28 12.09 0.58 34.45
C LEU A 28 11.10 -0.30 35.26
N GLN A 29 9.90 0.18 35.59
CA GLN A 29 8.92 -0.56 36.42
C GLN A 29 8.46 -1.90 35.81
N GLY A 30 8.64 -2.12 34.51
CA GLY A 30 8.24 -3.36 33.83
C GLY A 30 9.38 -4.34 33.51
N HIS A 31 10.61 -4.08 33.96
CA HIS A 31 11.77 -4.88 33.60
C HIS A 31 12.53 -5.40 34.82
N ASP A 32 12.93 -6.66 34.76
CA ASP A 32 13.84 -7.26 35.76
C ASP A 32 15.15 -6.48 35.80
N ARG A 33 15.66 -6.20 37.01
CA ARG A 33 16.89 -5.40 37.22
C ARG A 33 18.12 -5.99 36.51
N ASN A 34 18.14 -7.30 36.27
CA ASN A 34 19.24 -7.99 35.60
C ASN A 34 19.04 -8.10 34.08
N SER A 35 17.88 -7.75 33.54
CA SER A 35 17.61 -7.82 32.10
C SER A 35 18.48 -6.84 31.31
N ASP A 36 18.85 -7.22 30.08
CA ASP A 36 19.60 -6.35 29.18
C ASP A 36 18.80 -5.07 28.85
N THR A 37 17.47 -5.18 28.75
CA THR A 37 16.57 -4.05 28.55
C THR A 37 16.63 -3.04 29.70
N TYR A 38 16.67 -3.50 30.96
CA TYR A 38 16.83 -2.62 32.12
C TYR A 38 18.16 -1.85 32.04
N ARG A 39 19.26 -2.55 31.70
CA ARG A 39 20.58 -1.92 31.53
C ARG A 39 20.59 -0.92 30.38
N GLN A 40 19.89 -1.21 29.28
CA GLN A 40 19.77 -0.31 28.14
C GLN A 40 18.96 0.95 28.48
N ILE A 41 17.83 0.83 29.18
CA ILE A 41 17.02 1.99 29.62
C ILE A 41 17.81 2.87 30.60
N MET A 42 18.60 2.26 31.48
CA MET A 42 19.49 2.99 32.39
C MET A 42 20.53 3.83 31.64
N SER A 43 20.95 3.43 30.43
CA SER A 43 21.88 4.19 29.61
C SER A 43 21.22 5.28 28.75
N TRP A 44 19.89 5.39 28.74
CA TRP A 44 19.20 6.41 27.95
C TRP A 44 19.33 7.80 28.59
N PRO A 45 19.49 8.86 27.78
CA PRO A 45 19.48 10.23 28.29
C PRO A 45 18.13 10.55 28.94
N GLN A 46 18.14 11.43 29.95
CA GLN A 46 16.96 11.89 30.66
C GLN A 46 16.91 13.42 30.73
N CYS A 47 15.77 14.01 30.37
CA CYS A 47 15.56 15.45 30.41
C CYS A 47 15.58 15.94 31.85
N VAL A 48 16.51 16.84 32.19
CA VAL A 48 16.64 17.36 33.56
C VAL A 48 15.47 18.25 33.97
N ALA A 49 14.74 18.83 33.00
CA ALA A 49 13.60 19.69 33.30
C ALA A 49 12.32 18.91 33.61
N CYS A 50 11.93 17.95 32.76
CA CYS A 50 10.64 17.24 32.88
C CYS A 50 10.75 15.74 33.15
N GLY A 51 11.97 15.21 33.28
CA GLY A 51 12.22 13.79 33.57
C GLY A 51 11.93 12.83 32.42
N ALA A 52 11.59 13.32 31.21
CA ALA A 52 11.37 12.47 30.03
C ALA A 52 12.64 11.70 29.63
N CYS A 53 12.51 10.42 29.23
CA CYS A 53 13.63 9.53 28.92
C CYS A 53 13.39 8.74 27.62
N PHE A 54 14.33 8.82 26.67
CA PHE A 54 14.24 8.13 25.37
C PHE A 54 15.63 7.95 24.74
N GLN A 55 15.81 6.85 24.01
CA GLN A 55 17.10 6.37 23.49
C GLN A 55 17.86 7.40 22.64
N ASN A 56 17.15 8.12 21.77
CA ASN A 56 17.73 9.05 20.80
C ASN A 56 17.47 10.51 21.17
N MET A 57 17.45 10.84 22.47
CA MET A 57 17.34 12.24 22.87
C MET A 57 18.58 13.01 22.45
N SER A 58 18.38 14.03 21.62
CA SER A 58 19.45 14.92 21.17
C SER A 58 20.20 15.46 22.37
N LEU A 59 21.46 15.05 22.52
CA LEU A 59 22.37 15.63 23.52
C LEU A 59 22.64 17.08 23.10
N PRO A 60 22.36 18.08 23.94
CA PRO A 60 22.63 19.46 23.58
C PRO A 60 24.11 19.79 23.67
N VAL A 61 24.48 20.82 22.91
CA VAL A 61 25.86 21.29 22.69
C VAL A 61 26.54 21.79 23.99
N ASN A 62 25.79 22.02 25.07
CA ASN A 62 26.27 22.62 26.32
C ASN A 62 26.13 21.71 27.57
N GLY A 63 26.01 20.39 27.40
CA GLY A 63 26.08 19.42 28.51
C GLY A 63 24.83 19.24 29.38
N VAL A 64 23.77 20.05 29.22
CA VAL A 64 22.52 19.95 30.00
C VAL A 64 21.43 19.20 29.23
N GLN A 65 21.15 17.93 29.56
CA GLN A 65 20.18 17.11 28.80
C GLN A 65 18.75 17.65 28.84
N LEU A 66 18.24 18.19 27.71
CA LEU A 66 16.88 18.72 27.57
C LEU A 66 16.16 18.07 26.38
N CYS A 67 14.87 17.74 26.54
CA CYS A 67 14.08 17.06 25.49
C CYS A 67 13.59 17.97 24.36
N GLY A 68 13.85 19.28 24.44
CA GLY A 68 13.45 20.24 23.41
C GLY A 68 11.96 20.62 23.37
N LYS A 69 11.13 20.12 24.30
CA LYS A 69 9.73 20.57 24.45
C LYS A 69 9.68 22.07 24.80
N PRO A 70 8.66 22.84 24.37
CA PRO A 70 8.57 24.28 24.60
C PRO A 70 8.75 24.73 26.06
N GLY A 71 8.33 23.93 27.05
CA GLY A 71 8.54 24.23 28.48
C GLY A 71 9.91 23.81 29.05
N CYS A 72 10.73 23.07 28.31
CA CYS A 72 12.03 22.58 28.77
C CYS A 72 13.21 23.37 28.18
N ARG A 73 13.00 24.13 27.09
CA ARG A 73 14.08 24.90 26.43
C ARG A 73 14.51 26.10 27.27
N ASP A 74 13.57 26.75 27.95
CA ASP A 74 13.81 28.02 28.64
C ASP A 74 14.29 27.83 30.10
N GLY A 75 14.25 26.60 30.62
CA GLY A 75 14.64 26.30 32.01
C GLY A 75 16.14 26.15 32.24
N GLY A 76 16.97 26.14 31.18
CA GLY A 76 18.41 25.88 31.26
C GLY A 76 19.27 27.07 31.72
N GLU A 77 18.72 28.30 31.73
CA GLU A 77 19.49 29.51 32.06
C GLU A 77 19.31 29.99 33.51
N GLN A 78 18.47 29.36 34.34
CA GLN A 78 18.10 29.92 35.66
C GLN A 78 18.65 29.20 36.90
N THR A 79 19.46 28.14 36.79
CA THR A 79 20.03 27.44 37.97
C THR A 79 21.30 28.10 38.55
N GLY A 80 21.34 29.43 38.54
CA GLY A 80 22.47 30.20 39.06
C GLY A 80 22.08 31.53 39.67
N GLN A 81 21.07 31.62 40.55
CA GLN A 81 20.93 32.73 41.50
C GLN A 81 19.92 32.45 42.63
N SER A 82 20.30 32.83 43.86
CA SER A 82 19.58 32.65 45.11
C SER A 82 18.32 33.52 45.26
N GLN A 83 17.31 32.90 45.90
CA GLN A 83 16.23 33.42 46.77
C GLN A 83 15.91 34.95 46.81
N SER A 84 14.63 35.31 46.60
CA SER A 84 13.85 36.12 47.57
C SER A 84 12.33 36.05 47.26
N LEU A 85 11.50 36.24 48.30
CA LEU A 85 10.04 36.04 48.35
C LEU A 85 9.24 37.36 48.22
N THR A 86 7.96 37.21 47.81
CA THR A 86 6.76 38.11 47.97
C THR A 86 6.36 39.01 46.77
N PRO A 87 5.11 39.56 46.70
CA PRO A 87 3.88 38.81 46.39
C PRO A 87 2.94 39.49 45.33
N MET A 88 1.98 38.69 44.85
CA MET A 88 0.71 38.94 44.14
C MET A 88 0.37 40.31 43.53
N GLY A 89 -0.03 40.28 42.25
CA GLY A 89 -0.81 41.32 41.56
C GLY A 89 -1.72 40.71 40.48
N SER A 90 -2.97 41.17 40.43
CA SER A 90 -4.10 40.69 39.61
C SER A 90 -4.33 41.52 38.33
N ASN A 91 -5.16 40.96 37.43
CA ASN A 91 -5.91 41.54 36.28
C ASN A 91 -5.23 41.50 34.89
N PRO A 92 -5.98 41.65 33.76
CA PRO A 92 -7.41 41.38 33.48
C PRO A 92 -7.66 40.55 32.19
N ILE A 93 -8.94 40.22 31.99
CA ILE A 93 -9.59 39.56 30.84
C ILE A 93 -9.51 40.40 29.53
N PRO A 94 -9.27 39.80 28.34
CA PRO A 94 -9.41 40.51 27.06
C PRO A 94 -10.81 40.30 26.40
N PRO A 95 -11.24 41.22 25.53
CA PRO A 95 -12.62 41.31 25.06
C PRO A 95 -12.93 40.39 23.86
N SER A 96 -14.20 40.03 23.77
CA SER A 96 -14.86 39.25 22.74
C SER A 96 -14.80 39.91 21.36
N ILE A 97 -14.38 39.17 20.34
CA ILE A 97 -14.40 39.59 18.93
C ILE A 97 -15.68 39.05 18.27
N HIS A 98 -16.53 39.97 17.81
CA HIS A 98 -17.63 39.70 16.88
C HIS A 98 -17.10 39.43 15.48
N ILE A 99 -17.42 38.26 14.89
CA ILE A 99 -17.18 37.95 13.48
C ILE A 99 -18.51 38.09 12.73
N ASN A 100 -18.55 39.02 11.76
CA ASN A 100 -19.64 39.20 10.82
C ASN A 100 -19.60 38.14 9.71
N ASN A 101 -20.76 37.50 9.49
CA ASN A 101 -21.04 36.63 8.35
C ASN A 101 -21.19 37.45 7.05
N SER A 102 -20.31 37.25 6.06
CA SER A 102 -20.52 37.75 4.69
C SER A 102 -19.78 36.95 3.60
N LEU A 103 -19.83 35.62 3.63
CA LEU A 103 -19.19 34.77 2.61
C LEU A 103 -20.07 33.68 1.96
N SER A 104 -21.40 33.77 2.05
CA SER A 104 -22.30 32.74 1.49
C SER A 104 -22.71 32.92 0.02
N ASN A 105 -22.50 34.08 -0.61
CA ASN A 105 -23.11 34.35 -1.93
C ASN A 105 -22.22 34.04 -3.15
N ASN A 106 -20.89 33.91 -2.99
CA ASN A 106 -19.99 33.65 -4.12
C ASN A 106 -19.84 32.16 -4.49
N SER A 107 -20.21 31.26 -3.59
CA SER A 107 -20.16 29.80 -3.79
C SER A 107 -21.30 29.31 -4.69
N LEU A 108 -22.50 29.90 -4.52
CA LEU A 108 -23.71 29.49 -5.25
C LEU A 108 -23.64 29.88 -6.74
N LEU A 109 -23.14 31.07 -7.05
CA LEU A 109 -22.98 31.57 -8.43
C LEU A 109 -21.97 30.75 -9.26
N ARG A 110 -20.88 30.27 -8.65
CA ARG A 110 -19.91 29.39 -9.34
C ARG A 110 -20.47 28.00 -9.63
N SER A 111 -21.39 27.49 -8.79
CA SER A 111 -22.02 26.19 -9.00
C SER A 111 -23.07 26.21 -10.13
N GLU A 112 -23.76 27.34 -10.34
CA GLU A 112 -24.71 27.51 -11.43
C GLU A 112 -24.04 27.71 -12.79
N GLU A 113 -22.94 28.48 -12.87
CA GLU A 113 -22.17 28.62 -14.11
C GLU A 113 -21.61 27.27 -14.59
N PHE A 114 -21.17 26.41 -13.67
CA PHE A 114 -20.69 25.07 -14.00
C PHE A 114 -21.82 24.15 -14.50
N ARG A 115 -23.00 24.16 -13.86
CA ARG A 115 -24.17 23.39 -14.33
C ARG A 115 -24.70 23.88 -15.69
N ASN A 116 -24.64 25.18 -15.95
CA ASN A 116 -25.06 25.74 -17.24
C ASN A 116 -24.09 25.38 -18.38
N ARG A 117 -22.79 25.23 -18.09
CA ARG A 117 -21.81 24.73 -19.08
C ARG A 117 -22.01 23.24 -19.43
N ILE A 118 -22.47 22.43 -18.49
CA ILE A 118 -22.78 21.01 -18.74
C ILE A 118 -24.06 20.88 -19.58
N ARG A 119 -25.12 21.66 -19.29
CA ARG A 119 -26.37 21.63 -20.08
C ARG A 119 -26.20 22.16 -21.50
N ALA A 120 -25.27 23.08 -21.74
CA ALA A 120 -24.99 23.60 -23.08
C ALA A 120 -24.28 22.58 -24.01
N ARG A 121 -23.68 21.52 -23.45
CA ARG A 121 -22.98 20.47 -24.24
C ARG A 121 -23.83 19.24 -24.54
N SER A 122 -25.00 19.11 -23.90
CA SER A 122 -25.87 17.93 -24.01
C SER A 122 -27.16 18.25 -24.77
N ARG A 123 -27.05 18.66 -26.04
CA ARG A 123 -28.15 18.59 -27.01
C ARG A 123 -27.74 17.65 -28.14
N PRO A 124 -28.30 16.44 -28.25
CA PRO A 124 -28.17 15.65 -29.45
C PRO A 124 -29.18 16.18 -30.48
N GLU A 125 -28.67 16.77 -31.56
CA GLU A 125 -29.46 16.91 -32.78
C GLU A 125 -29.72 15.51 -33.33
N VAL A 126 -31.00 15.13 -33.31
CA VAL A 126 -31.53 13.95 -33.96
C VAL A 126 -31.44 14.16 -35.47
N ILE A 127 -30.47 13.53 -36.12
CA ILE A 127 -30.47 13.34 -37.56
C ILE A 127 -30.79 11.87 -37.83
N VAL A 128 -32.07 11.61 -38.13
CA VAL A 128 -32.52 10.37 -38.76
C VAL A 128 -32.23 10.51 -40.25
N ALA A 129 -31.23 9.79 -40.74
CA ALA A 129 -31.09 9.50 -42.17
C ALA A 129 -30.35 8.17 -42.36
N THR A 130 -31.13 7.11 -42.55
CA THR A 130 -30.68 5.82 -43.07
C THR A 130 -30.27 5.98 -44.54
N THR A 131 -28.99 6.26 -44.77
CA THR A 131 -28.38 6.09 -46.10
C THR A 131 -27.35 4.98 -46.02
N ARG A 132 -27.50 3.98 -46.88
CA ARG A 132 -26.55 2.89 -47.08
C ARG A 132 -25.21 3.53 -47.51
N LEU A 133 -24.24 3.54 -46.60
CA LEU A 133 -22.88 3.98 -46.91
C LEU A 133 -22.31 3.03 -47.96
N SER A 134 -21.96 3.56 -49.13
CA SER A 134 -21.26 2.81 -50.16
C SER A 134 -19.87 2.41 -49.67
N SER A 135 -19.31 1.33 -50.24
CA SER A 135 -17.93 0.90 -49.95
C SER A 135 -16.91 2.04 -50.13
N ALA A 136 -17.15 2.96 -51.06
CA ALA A 136 -16.31 4.13 -51.27
C ALA A 136 -16.34 5.11 -50.07
N ALA A 137 -17.52 5.36 -49.48
CA ALA A 137 -17.66 6.23 -48.32
C ALA A 137 -17.00 5.64 -47.06
N LEU A 138 -16.99 4.31 -46.93
CA LEU A 138 -16.25 3.63 -45.86
C LEU A 138 -14.73 3.75 -46.07
N HIS A 139 -14.26 3.65 -47.32
CA HIS A 139 -12.84 3.74 -47.63
C HIS A 139 -12.27 5.16 -47.47
N GLU A 140 -13.05 6.19 -47.84
CA GLU A 140 -12.71 7.59 -47.56
C GLU A 140 -12.67 7.87 -46.06
N ARG A 141 -13.63 7.33 -45.29
CA ARG A 141 -13.64 7.48 -43.83
C ARG A 141 -12.45 6.78 -43.18
N GLU A 142 -12.04 5.61 -43.68
CA GLU A 142 -10.85 4.90 -43.21
C GLU A 142 -9.58 5.69 -43.52
N ASN A 143 -9.47 6.26 -44.73
CA ASN A 143 -8.31 7.08 -45.10
C ASN A 143 -8.23 8.38 -44.29
N ALA A 144 -9.38 9.01 -44.00
CA ALA A 144 -9.44 10.16 -43.10
C ALA A 144 -8.98 9.80 -41.69
N LEU A 145 -9.38 8.63 -41.16
CA LEU A 145 -8.94 8.14 -39.85
C LEU A 145 -7.43 7.81 -39.83
N ARG A 146 -6.90 7.24 -40.91
CA ARG A 146 -5.45 6.99 -41.05
C ARG A 146 -4.65 8.29 -41.08
N GLN A 147 -5.16 9.30 -41.77
CA GLN A 147 -4.55 10.63 -41.80
C GLN A 147 -4.62 11.28 -40.41
N GLU A 148 -5.75 11.18 -39.71
CA GLU A 148 -5.91 11.71 -38.35
C GLU A 148 -4.98 11.01 -37.33
N ILE A 149 -4.77 9.69 -37.48
CA ILE A 149 -3.80 8.93 -36.67
C ILE A 149 -2.36 9.33 -37.02
N ALA A 150 -2.04 9.53 -38.30
CA ALA A 150 -0.73 9.99 -38.75
C ALA A 150 -0.44 11.42 -38.25
N ASP A 151 -1.43 12.30 -38.32
CA ASP A 151 -1.35 13.67 -37.84
C ASP A 151 -1.20 13.69 -36.32
N ALA A 152 -1.95 12.85 -35.57
CA ALA A 152 -1.80 12.66 -34.13
C ALA A 152 -0.45 12.04 -33.71
N ALA A 153 0.17 11.22 -34.56
CA ALA A 153 1.51 10.69 -34.37
C ALA A 153 2.60 11.73 -34.73
N SER A 154 2.28 12.69 -35.59
CA SER A 154 3.18 13.77 -36.04
C SER A 154 3.19 15.00 -35.13
N VAL A 155 2.23 15.14 -34.21
CA VAL A 155 2.32 16.14 -33.14
C VAL A 155 3.55 15.80 -32.32
N SER A 156 4.61 16.59 -32.50
CA SER A 156 5.78 16.66 -31.62
C SER A 156 5.29 16.66 -30.17
N ARG A 157 5.29 15.48 -29.53
CA ARG A 157 4.81 15.34 -28.15
C ARG A 157 5.55 16.37 -27.32
N ALA A 158 4.81 17.25 -26.67
CA ALA A 158 5.41 18.30 -25.85
C ALA A 158 6.34 17.61 -24.85
N GLN A 159 7.64 17.86 -24.97
CA GLN A 159 8.63 17.34 -24.04
C GLN A 159 8.95 18.41 -23.01
N ILE A 160 8.90 18.03 -21.73
CA ILE A 160 9.37 18.85 -20.63
C ILE A 160 10.66 18.22 -20.11
N THR A 161 11.70 19.02 -20.01
CA THR A 161 12.97 18.56 -19.42
C THR A 161 12.84 18.62 -17.90
N ILE A 162 13.05 17.48 -17.26
CA ILE A 162 13.21 17.35 -15.81
C ILE A 162 14.69 17.51 -15.50
N VAL A 163 15.01 18.33 -14.50
CA VAL A 163 16.34 18.40 -13.89
C VAL A 163 16.26 17.67 -12.56
N TYR A 164 17.11 16.68 -12.31
CA TYR A 164 17.14 15.96 -11.05
C TYR A 164 18.51 16.07 -10.37
N ALA A 165 18.51 16.12 -9.04
CA ALA A 165 19.70 16.01 -8.22
C ALA A 165 19.47 14.97 -7.11
N PHE A 166 20.53 14.29 -6.69
CA PHE A 166 20.44 13.30 -5.62
C PHE A 166 20.68 13.91 -4.26
N ARG A 167 20.03 13.34 -3.24
CA ARG A 167 20.21 13.73 -1.85
C ARG A 167 20.12 12.50 -0.95
N GLN A 168 21.10 12.32 -0.08
CA GLN A 168 21.09 11.23 0.88
C GLN A 168 20.34 11.61 2.15
N SER A 169 19.67 10.64 2.78
CA SER A 169 19.05 10.83 4.10
C SER A 169 20.04 11.14 5.21
N THR A 170 21.30 10.71 5.08
CA THR A 170 22.42 11.00 5.99
C THR A 170 22.91 12.45 5.88
N ASN A 171 22.79 13.07 4.69
CA ASN A 171 23.15 14.46 4.45
C ASN A 171 22.02 15.21 3.73
N TRP A 172 20.88 15.33 4.41
CA TRP A 172 19.67 15.93 3.83
C TRP A 172 19.78 17.44 3.55
N LYS A 173 20.87 18.12 3.97
CA LYS A 173 21.05 19.56 3.76
C LYS A 173 21.77 19.89 2.45
N GLN A 174 22.62 19.00 1.93
CA GLN A 174 23.37 19.23 0.71
C GLN A 174 23.02 18.21 -0.38
N GLU A 175 23.03 18.66 -1.63
CA GLU A 175 22.95 17.75 -2.78
C GLU A 175 24.17 16.86 -2.76
N ASP A 176 23.97 15.60 -3.11
CA ASP A 176 25.03 14.63 -3.18
C ASP A 176 25.74 14.72 -4.53
N GLY A 177 26.86 15.46 -4.56
CA GLY A 177 27.68 15.58 -5.74
C GLY A 177 28.36 14.29 -6.20
N THR A 178 28.40 13.24 -5.36
CA THR A 178 28.99 11.94 -5.72
C THR A 178 27.99 11.06 -6.46
N LEU A 179 26.72 11.12 -6.07
CA LEU A 179 25.64 10.51 -6.82
C LEU A 179 25.46 11.31 -8.11
N GLY A 180 25.40 12.65 -8.04
CA GLY A 180 25.34 13.52 -9.21
C GLY A 180 23.95 14.07 -9.53
N SER A 181 23.82 14.64 -10.72
CA SER A 181 22.62 15.29 -11.23
C SER A 181 22.51 15.12 -12.74
N GLY A 182 21.31 15.26 -13.29
CA GLY A 182 21.08 15.08 -14.72
C GLY A 182 19.82 15.75 -15.24
N GLU A 183 19.66 15.68 -16.57
CA GLU A 183 18.52 16.25 -17.29
C GLU A 183 17.86 15.17 -18.15
N ILE A 184 16.54 14.95 -17.98
CA ILE A 184 15.79 13.91 -18.70
C ILE A 184 14.61 14.54 -19.44
N PRO A 185 14.47 14.33 -20.77
CA PRO A 185 13.27 14.71 -21.49
C PRO A 185 12.10 13.78 -21.11
N PHE A 186 11.01 14.37 -20.66
CA PHE A 186 9.82 13.67 -20.20
C PHE A 186 8.59 14.11 -21.00
N ASP A 187 7.62 13.20 -21.13
CA ASP A 187 6.38 13.47 -21.87
C ASP A 187 5.47 14.36 -21.03
N ALA A 188 5.12 15.54 -21.52
CA ALA A 188 4.38 16.56 -20.77
C ALA A 188 3.01 16.07 -20.28
N HIS A 189 2.40 15.12 -20.98
CA HIS A 189 1.06 14.61 -20.67
C HIS A 189 1.07 13.38 -19.75
N LYS A 190 2.24 12.88 -19.36
CA LYS A 190 2.37 11.79 -18.40
C LYS A 190 2.48 12.30 -16.98
N THR A 191 2.04 11.46 -16.04
CA THR A 191 2.28 11.67 -14.61
C THR A 191 3.75 11.41 -14.28
N LEU A 192 4.22 12.09 -13.25
CA LEU A 192 5.60 12.00 -12.78
C LEU A 192 5.83 10.63 -12.12
N SER A 193 6.79 9.85 -12.62
CA SER A 193 7.11 8.52 -12.10
C SER A 193 8.59 8.39 -11.77
N VAL A 194 8.90 7.98 -10.54
CA VAL A 194 10.26 7.72 -10.03
C VAL A 194 10.98 6.68 -10.89
N LYS A 195 10.25 5.69 -11.40
CA LYS A 195 10.81 4.58 -12.17
C LYS A 195 11.66 5.07 -13.35
N ARG A 196 11.16 6.05 -14.10
CA ARG A 196 11.87 6.56 -15.28
C ARG A 196 13.12 7.38 -14.94
N VAL A 197 13.13 8.06 -13.79
CA VAL A 197 14.34 8.75 -13.30
C VAL A 197 15.39 7.70 -12.89
N ASN A 198 14.96 6.62 -12.24
CA ASN A 198 15.85 5.50 -11.88
C ASN A 198 16.39 4.75 -13.11
N ASP A 199 15.58 4.57 -14.16
CA ASP A 199 16.01 3.87 -15.39
C ASP A 199 17.13 4.64 -16.12
N GLU A 200 17.08 5.98 -16.15
CA GLU A 200 18.15 6.80 -16.74
C GLU A 200 19.38 6.84 -15.83
N TRP A 201 19.18 6.94 -14.51
CA TRP A 201 20.27 6.86 -13.53
C TRP A 201 21.12 5.60 -13.66
N GLY A 202 20.47 4.44 -13.81
CA GLY A 202 21.16 3.16 -13.93
C GLY A 202 22.07 3.06 -15.16
N LYS A 203 21.84 3.87 -16.21
CA LYS A 203 22.64 3.85 -17.44
C LYS A 203 23.99 4.55 -17.29
N GLU A 204 24.13 5.45 -16.31
CA GLU A 204 25.37 6.22 -16.09
C GLU A 204 26.46 5.43 -15.34
N GLY A 205 26.20 4.15 -15.05
CA GLY A 205 27.24 3.15 -14.77
C GLY A 205 27.89 3.19 -13.38
N ASN A 206 27.44 4.06 -12.46
CA ASN A 206 28.15 4.28 -11.20
C ASN A 206 27.51 3.67 -9.94
N PHE A 207 26.27 3.17 -9.96
CA PHE A 207 25.65 2.56 -8.78
C PHE A 207 24.66 1.44 -9.14
N LYS A 208 24.48 0.46 -8.23
CA LYS A 208 23.39 -0.53 -8.34
C LYS A 208 22.03 0.19 -8.44
N ALA A 209 21.10 -0.41 -9.19
CA ALA A 209 19.74 0.10 -9.37
C ALA A 209 19.12 0.48 -8.03
N ILE A 210 18.52 1.67 -7.97
CA ILE A 210 17.83 2.18 -6.79
C ILE A 210 16.37 1.75 -6.86
N TYR A 211 15.87 1.15 -5.78
CA TYR A 211 14.50 0.68 -5.75
C TYR A 211 13.54 1.80 -5.34
N MET A 212 12.30 1.74 -5.83
CA MET A 212 11.33 2.82 -5.59
C MET A 212 11.08 3.03 -4.10
N GLU A 213 11.04 1.96 -3.31
CA GLU A 213 10.87 1.99 -1.86
C GLU A 213 12.03 2.70 -1.11
N GLU A 214 13.21 2.74 -1.73
CA GLU A 214 14.41 3.40 -1.20
C GLU A 214 14.45 4.89 -1.52
N THR A 215 13.55 5.38 -2.36
CA THR A 215 13.55 6.76 -2.84
C THR A 215 12.26 7.48 -2.56
N ASP A 216 12.35 8.78 -2.30
CA ASP A 216 11.21 9.69 -2.40
C ASP A 216 11.52 10.76 -3.44
N LEU A 217 10.57 11.03 -4.33
CA LEU A 217 10.66 12.18 -5.22
C LEU A 217 10.27 13.44 -4.46
N ARG A 218 11.17 14.41 -4.45
CA ARG A 218 11.03 15.67 -3.73
C ARG A 218 11.26 16.83 -4.68
N ARG A 219 10.94 18.02 -4.18
CA ARG A 219 11.37 19.28 -4.76
C ARG A 219 12.76 19.65 -4.26
N VAL A 220 13.36 20.59 -4.97
CA VAL A 220 14.60 21.28 -4.57
C VAL A 220 14.57 21.73 -3.10
N LYS A 221 15.72 21.56 -2.44
CA LYS A 221 15.96 21.82 -1.02
C LYS A 221 15.15 20.90 -0.10
N ASN A 222 15.04 19.63 -0.47
CA ASN A 222 14.41 18.56 0.30
C ASN A 222 12.95 18.84 0.69
N LYS A 223 12.19 19.53 -0.16
CA LYS A 223 10.80 19.89 0.13
C LYS A 223 9.87 18.85 -0.47
N HIS A 224 8.80 18.48 0.24
CA HIS A 224 7.79 17.59 -0.31
C HIS A 224 7.09 18.24 -1.51
N ILE A 225 6.77 17.42 -2.52
CA ILE A 225 5.83 17.80 -3.58
C ILE A 225 4.46 17.94 -2.89
N PRO A 226 3.74 19.06 -3.05
CA PRO A 226 2.45 19.23 -2.39
C PRO A 226 1.46 18.15 -2.83
N ASP A 227 0.56 17.78 -1.92
CA ASP A 227 -0.45 16.74 -2.15
C ASP A 227 -1.29 17.05 -3.40
N GLY A 228 -1.70 16.00 -4.12
CA GLY A 228 -2.42 16.10 -5.39
C GLY A 228 -1.57 16.37 -6.64
N TRP A 229 -0.29 16.77 -6.50
CA TRP A 229 0.56 17.05 -7.67
C TRP A 229 1.31 15.83 -8.20
N MET A 230 1.44 14.75 -7.41
CA MET A 230 2.05 13.50 -7.87
C MET A 230 1.20 12.78 -8.93
N SER A 231 -0.12 13.00 -8.93
CA SER A 231 -1.08 12.47 -9.92
C SER A 231 -1.35 13.43 -11.07
N ALA A 232 -0.81 14.66 -11.03
CA ALA A 232 -0.96 15.63 -12.10
C ALA A 232 -0.05 15.31 -13.30
N THR A 233 -0.42 15.79 -14.48
CA THR A 233 0.48 15.75 -15.64
C THR A 233 1.69 16.65 -15.40
N LEU A 234 2.83 16.30 -16.00
CA LEU A 234 4.03 17.12 -15.86
C LEU A 234 3.85 18.54 -16.42
N GLU A 235 2.98 18.73 -17.42
CA GLU A 235 2.58 20.04 -17.93
C GLU A 235 1.87 20.89 -16.89
N ALA A 236 0.87 20.31 -16.22
CA ALA A 236 0.16 20.99 -15.14
C ALA A 236 1.12 21.35 -14.00
N TYR A 237 1.99 20.41 -13.62
CA TYR A 237 2.99 20.64 -12.58
C TYR A 237 4.03 21.70 -12.98
N LYS A 238 4.47 21.73 -14.24
CA LYS A 238 5.34 22.78 -14.77
C LYS A 238 4.68 24.14 -14.68
N GLY A 239 3.38 24.24 -15.02
CA GLY A 239 2.60 25.47 -14.85
C GLY A 239 2.56 25.94 -13.40
N PHE A 240 2.37 25.00 -12.46
CA PHE A 240 2.46 25.29 -11.03
C PHE A 240 3.85 25.78 -10.62
N CYS A 241 4.92 25.07 -11.00
CA CYS A 241 6.29 25.48 -10.73
C CYS A 241 6.60 26.88 -11.31
N ALA A 242 6.09 27.19 -12.51
CA ALA A 242 6.22 28.52 -13.11
C ALA A 242 5.55 29.60 -12.25
N SER A 243 4.32 29.35 -11.79
CA SER A 243 3.57 30.30 -10.92
C SER A 243 4.30 30.59 -9.61
N GLN A 244 5.11 29.65 -9.14
CA GLN A 244 5.87 29.76 -7.90
C GLN A 244 7.32 30.21 -8.11
N ASN A 245 7.72 30.51 -9.36
CA ASN A 245 9.09 30.83 -9.74
C ASN A 245 10.10 29.73 -9.33
N TRP A 246 9.73 28.47 -9.53
CA TRP A 246 10.55 27.29 -9.19
C TRP A 246 11.18 26.62 -10.42
N LEU A 247 10.96 27.12 -11.63
CA LEU A 247 11.64 26.58 -12.80
C LEU A 247 13.13 26.94 -12.76
N VAL A 248 13.98 26.06 -13.27
CA VAL A 248 15.43 26.27 -13.35
C VAL A 248 15.89 26.38 -14.80
N PRO A 249 16.86 27.26 -15.12
CA PRO A 249 17.50 27.27 -16.43
C PRO A 249 18.18 25.92 -16.69
N LEU A 250 18.01 25.37 -17.89
CA LEU A 250 18.77 24.19 -18.31
C LEU A 250 20.23 24.57 -18.55
N THR A 251 21.17 23.72 -18.14
CA THR A 251 22.62 24.00 -18.22
C THR A 251 23.37 23.00 -19.10
N GLY A 252 22.73 21.87 -19.46
CA GLY A 252 23.30 20.80 -20.26
C GLY A 252 23.23 20.96 -21.79
N PRO A 253 23.58 19.90 -22.56
CA PRO A 253 23.51 19.86 -24.03
C PRO A 253 22.12 20.18 -24.61
N THR A 254 21.08 19.87 -23.83
CA THR A 254 19.67 20.26 -23.98
C THR A 254 19.49 21.77 -24.10
N ALA A 255 20.25 22.58 -23.36
CA ALA A 255 20.22 24.04 -23.47
C ALA A 255 20.78 24.54 -24.82
N ARG A 256 21.77 23.83 -25.40
CA ARG A 256 22.42 24.24 -26.67
C ARG A 256 21.52 24.10 -27.90
N ARG A 257 20.39 23.38 -27.80
CA ARG A 257 19.40 23.29 -28.89
C ARG A 257 18.44 24.49 -28.96
N ALA A 258 18.46 25.38 -27.96
CA ALA A 258 17.69 26.62 -28.02
C ALA A 258 18.32 27.55 -29.06
N ARG A 259 17.54 27.94 -30.08
CA ARG A 259 17.97 28.76 -31.22
C ARG A 259 18.61 30.08 -30.77
N VAL A 260 19.56 30.57 -31.56
CA VAL A 260 20.18 31.90 -31.45
C VAL A 260 19.09 32.97 -31.33
N GLY A 261 18.95 33.57 -30.13
CA GLY A 261 17.99 34.65 -29.83
C GLY A 261 16.79 34.29 -28.93
N GLY A 262 16.63 33.03 -28.50
CA GLY A 262 15.55 32.61 -27.59
C GLY A 262 15.86 32.79 -26.10
N LEU A 263 14.82 33.00 -25.27
CA LEU A 263 14.91 32.88 -23.81
C LEU A 263 15.49 31.50 -23.42
N PRO A 264 16.26 31.40 -22.32
CA PRO A 264 16.81 30.12 -21.85
C PRO A 264 15.68 29.12 -21.62
N SER A 265 15.85 27.90 -22.14
CA SER A 265 14.90 26.81 -21.90
C SER A 265 14.88 26.50 -20.41
N MET A 266 13.67 26.39 -19.85
CA MET A 266 13.44 26.19 -18.42
C MET A 266 12.99 24.75 -18.14
N GLY A 267 13.66 24.08 -17.20
CA GLY A 267 13.33 22.75 -16.71
C GLY A 267 12.55 22.78 -15.39
N VAL A 268 11.93 21.64 -15.06
CA VAL A 268 11.29 21.41 -13.76
C VAL A 268 12.28 20.70 -12.84
N PRO A 269 12.72 21.32 -11.73
CA PRO A 269 13.69 20.71 -10.83
C PRO A 269 13.03 19.74 -9.83
N PHE A 270 13.59 18.55 -9.72
CA PHE A 270 13.27 17.56 -8.72
C PHE A 270 14.52 17.14 -7.95
N GLU A 271 14.32 16.58 -6.76
CA GLU A 271 15.34 15.89 -5.99
C GLU A 271 14.93 14.44 -5.78
N LEU A 272 15.85 13.52 -6.02
CA LEU A 272 15.67 12.13 -5.62
C LEU A 272 16.28 11.94 -4.23
N PHE A 273 15.42 11.78 -3.23
CA PHE A 273 15.84 11.60 -1.86
C PHE A 273 16.02 10.11 -1.56
N LEU A 274 17.27 9.69 -1.40
CA LEU A 274 17.67 8.32 -1.16
C LEU A 274 17.71 8.01 0.35
N LYS A 275 16.89 7.04 0.78
CA LYS A 275 16.84 6.51 2.14
C LYS A 275 18.03 5.56 2.34
N MET A 276 19.16 6.11 2.75
CA MET A 276 20.44 5.38 2.83
C MET A 276 20.36 4.16 3.75
N ASN A 277 19.58 4.22 4.83
CA ASN A 277 19.39 3.07 5.71
C ASN A 277 18.73 1.89 4.98
N MET A 278 17.73 2.15 4.12
CA MET A 278 17.08 1.10 3.33
C MET A 278 17.99 0.59 2.21
N TYR A 279 18.65 1.53 1.52
CA TYR A 279 19.61 1.22 0.47
C TYR A 279 20.75 0.32 0.98
N TYR A 280 21.38 0.69 2.10
CA TYR A 280 22.46 -0.09 2.69
C TYR A 280 21.97 -1.43 3.25
N ALA A 281 20.83 -1.47 3.94
CA ALA A 281 20.26 -2.73 4.44
C ALA A 281 20.00 -3.73 3.29
N ARG A 282 19.61 -3.25 2.10
CA ARG A 282 19.50 -4.10 0.92
C ARG A 282 20.87 -4.53 0.40
N LEU A 283 21.83 -3.61 0.25
CA LEU A 283 23.17 -3.96 -0.22
C LEU A 283 23.85 -5.01 0.68
N GLU A 284 23.67 -4.91 1.99
CA GLU A 284 24.12 -5.92 2.96
C GLU A 284 23.47 -7.27 2.72
N ARG A 285 22.14 -7.31 2.53
CA ARG A 285 21.37 -8.54 2.26
C ARG A 285 21.77 -9.19 0.93
N GLU A 286 22.08 -8.39 -0.08
CA GLU A 286 22.55 -8.84 -1.39
C GLU A 286 24.03 -9.25 -1.38
N GLY A 287 24.72 -9.20 -0.23
CA GLY A 287 26.13 -9.57 -0.10
C GLY A 287 27.07 -8.61 -0.84
N SER A 288 26.68 -7.36 -1.02
CA SER A 288 27.41 -6.35 -1.80
C SER A 288 28.45 -5.59 -0.98
N ALA A 289 29.18 -6.30 -0.11
CA ALA A 289 30.14 -5.69 0.82
C ALA A 289 31.21 -4.86 0.10
N ALA A 290 31.63 -5.27 -1.11
CA ALA A 290 32.61 -4.54 -1.92
C ALA A 290 32.14 -3.13 -2.35
N ILE A 291 30.83 -2.91 -2.47
CA ILE A 291 30.26 -1.59 -2.82
C ILE A 291 30.25 -0.68 -1.59
N LEU A 292 29.98 -1.22 -0.40
CA LEU A 292 30.01 -0.46 0.85
C LEU A 292 31.41 0.11 1.13
N ASP A 293 32.45 -0.65 0.82
CA ASP A 293 33.85 -0.20 0.93
C ASP A 293 34.19 0.93 -0.05
N GLN A 294 33.65 0.89 -1.28
CA GLN A 294 33.88 1.95 -2.28
C GLN A 294 33.19 3.28 -1.93
N ILE A 295 32.05 3.24 -1.24
CA ILE A 295 31.29 4.44 -0.85
C ILE A 295 31.91 5.10 0.39
N GLY A 296 33.00 4.55 0.96
CA GLY A 296 33.70 5.14 2.09
C GLY A 296 32.89 5.12 3.39
N VAL A 297 31.89 4.23 3.47
CA VAL A 297 31.14 3.98 4.71
C VAL A 297 32.03 3.12 5.59
N GLY A 298 32.98 3.76 6.27
CA GLY A 298 33.90 3.08 7.16
C GLY A 298 33.13 2.22 8.15
N SER A 299 33.35 0.91 8.08
CA SER A 299 32.83 -0.08 9.02
C SER A 299 33.49 0.13 10.39
N SER A 300 33.11 1.20 11.07
CA SER A 300 33.59 1.55 12.40
C SER A 300 32.45 1.37 13.40
N SER A 301 32.64 0.39 14.29
CA SER A 301 31.84 0.10 15.49
C SER A 301 30.71 -0.95 15.40
N LEU A 302 30.98 -2.11 14.82
CA LEU A 302 30.42 -3.35 15.38
C LEU A 302 31.56 -4.24 15.88
N VAL A 303 31.73 -4.22 17.20
CA VAL A 303 32.70 -5.02 17.97
C VAL A 303 32.48 -6.49 17.67
N ARG A 304 33.41 -7.09 16.90
CA ARG A 304 33.56 -8.55 16.88
C ARG A 304 34.24 -9.00 18.18
N PRO A 305 33.70 -9.98 18.92
CA PRO A 305 34.39 -10.54 20.07
C PRO A 305 35.67 -11.23 19.59
N SER A 306 36.80 -10.77 20.11
CA SER A 306 38.12 -11.39 19.98
C SER A 306 38.12 -12.76 20.65
N ALA A 307 38.11 -13.83 19.86
CA ALA A 307 38.42 -15.18 20.33
C ALA A 307 39.94 -15.40 20.30
N ASN A 308 40.51 -15.61 21.49
CA ASN A 308 41.92 -15.81 21.74
C ASN A 308 42.48 -17.08 21.09
N LYS A 309 43.72 -16.93 20.61
CA LYS A 309 44.74 -17.95 20.37
C LYS A 309 44.74 -19.07 21.42
N ARG A 310 44.71 -20.33 20.95
CA ARG A 310 45.60 -21.40 21.45
C ARG A 310 45.99 -22.32 20.30
N ALA A 311 47.29 -22.59 20.23
CA ALA A 311 47.95 -23.44 19.24
C ALA A 311 47.82 -24.93 19.59
N ARG A 312 47.66 -25.80 18.59
CA ARG A 312 48.53 -26.97 18.38
C ARG A 312 48.31 -27.63 17.02
N ALA A 313 49.40 -28.19 16.52
CA ALA A 313 49.61 -28.81 15.21
C ALA A 313 48.75 -30.07 14.96
N GLY A 314 48.52 -30.35 13.67
CA GLY A 314 47.95 -31.62 13.21
C GLY A 314 47.64 -31.59 11.72
N THR A 315 48.57 -32.14 10.93
CA THR A 315 48.47 -32.53 9.52
C THR A 315 47.24 -33.39 9.22
N SER A 316 46.51 -33.08 8.13
CA SER A 316 46.18 -33.99 7.01
C SER A 316 44.87 -33.58 6.28
N SER A 317 44.99 -33.41 4.96
CA SER A 317 44.01 -33.71 3.91
C SER A 317 42.62 -34.21 4.33
N ASN A 318 41.57 -33.48 3.95
CA ASN A 318 40.64 -33.94 2.91
C ASN A 318 39.63 -32.84 2.55
N VAL A 319 39.51 -32.63 1.24
CA VAL A 319 38.48 -31.83 0.59
C VAL A 319 37.15 -32.57 0.76
N SER A 320 36.20 -31.97 1.48
CA SER A 320 34.81 -32.39 1.45
C SER A 320 33.95 -31.22 0.97
N LEU A 321 33.22 -31.54 -0.10
CA LEU A 321 32.26 -30.71 -0.81
C LEU A 321 31.19 -30.19 0.15
N ILE A 322 31.17 -28.88 0.39
CA ILE A 322 30.03 -28.21 1.03
C ILE A 322 28.92 -28.16 -0.01
N SER A 323 27.89 -28.96 0.22
CA SER A 323 26.62 -28.95 -0.48
C SER A 323 26.02 -27.54 -0.44
N LYS A 324 25.68 -27.05 -1.63
CA LYS A 324 24.98 -25.78 -1.83
C LYS A 324 23.62 -25.86 -1.14
N ILE A 325 23.44 -25.13 -0.04
CA ILE A 325 22.13 -24.85 0.54
C ILE A 325 21.37 -23.96 -0.46
N PRO A 326 20.19 -24.36 -0.95
CA PRO A 326 19.38 -23.52 -1.83
C PRO A 326 18.87 -22.33 -1.02
N ARG A 327 19.29 -21.12 -1.40
CA ARG A 327 18.77 -19.87 -0.82
C ARG A 327 17.41 -19.58 -1.45
N TYR A 328 16.34 -19.79 -0.69
CA TYR A 328 15.02 -19.25 -1.02
C TYR A 328 15.04 -17.73 -0.77
N SER A 329 15.26 -16.93 -1.80
CA SER A 329 14.95 -15.50 -1.74
C SER A 329 13.51 -15.28 -2.17
N CYS A 330 12.58 -15.30 -1.22
CA CYS A 330 11.22 -14.83 -1.45
C CYS A 330 11.22 -13.30 -1.43
N VAL A 331 11.37 -12.67 -2.60
CA VAL A 331 10.94 -11.29 -2.79
C VAL A 331 9.44 -11.37 -3.11
N PRO A 332 8.55 -10.72 -2.34
CA PRO A 332 7.13 -10.72 -2.66
C PRO A 332 6.90 -9.85 -3.91
N VAL A 333 6.93 -10.48 -5.09
CA VAL A 333 6.42 -9.90 -6.34
C VAL A 333 4.89 -9.84 -6.21
N SER A 334 4.27 -8.75 -6.68
CA SER A 334 2.81 -8.69 -6.79
C SER A 334 2.32 -9.89 -7.61
N SER A 335 1.26 -10.55 -7.15
CA SER A 335 0.67 -11.69 -7.86
C SER A 335 0.12 -11.30 -9.24
N PHE A 336 -0.06 -10.01 -9.52
CA PHE A 336 -0.48 -9.50 -10.82
C PHE A 336 0.73 -9.09 -11.66
N SER A 337 1.07 -9.94 -12.64
CA SER A 337 2.01 -9.56 -13.69
C SER A 337 1.24 -8.78 -14.75
N GLY A 338 1.45 -7.47 -14.84
CA GLY A 338 0.97 -6.72 -16.00
C GLY A 338 1.60 -7.30 -17.27
N ALA A 339 0.79 -7.72 -18.24
CA ALA A 339 1.31 -8.14 -19.53
C ALA A 339 2.08 -6.96 -20.15
N HIS A 340 3.40 -7.04 -20.18
CA HIS A 340 4.25 -6.04 -20.80
C HIS A 340 3.98 -6.03 -22.31
N THR A 341 3.06 -5.16 -22.76
CA THR A 341 2.85 -4.91 -24.17
C THR A 341 3.87 -3.86 -24.62
N SER A 342 5.02 -4.33 -25.09
CA SER A 342 6.00 -3.52 -25.81
C SER A 342 5.32 -2.89 -27.04
N PHE A 343 5.05 -1.57 -26.99
CA PHE A 343 4.65 -0.67 -28.11
C PHE A 343 3.90 -1.30 -29.30
N SER A 344 3.01 -2.25 -29.02
CA SER A 344 2.25 -2.94 -30.04
C SER A 344 1.06 -2.06 -30.38
N THR A 345 0.82 -1.88 -31.69
CA THR A 345 -0.40 -1.27 -32.23
C THR A 345 -1.59 -1.74 -31.41
N LYS A 346 -2.34 -0.80 -30.80
CA LYS A 346 -3.48 -1.11 -29.91
C LYS A 346 -4.40 -2.10 -30.63
N LYS A 347 -4.28 -3.39 -30.31
CA LYS A 347 -5.13 -4.43 -30.86
C LYS A 347 -6.54 -4.02 -30.48
N LEU A 348 -7.45 -3.92 -31.46
CA LEU A 348 -8.85 -3.61 -31.18
C LEU A 348 -9.35 -4.68 -30.21
N VAL A 349 -9.65 -4.25 -28.98
CA VAL A 349 -10.15 -5.12 -27.94
C VAL A 349 -11.64 -5.29 -28.21
N THR A 350 -12.04 -6.47 -28.68
CA THR A 350 -13.44 -6.82 -28.85
C THR A 350 -14.11 -6.95 -27.48
N ARG A 351 -15.38 -6.57 -27.42
CA ARG A 351 -16.21 -6.66 -26.22
C ARG A 351 -17.51 -7.38 -26.56
N THR A 352 -17.89 -8.32 -25.72
CA THR A 352 -19.17 -9.01 -25.81
C THR A 352 -20.18 -8.34 -24.88
N LYS A 353 -21.37 -8.06 -25.41
CA LYS A 353 -22.53 -7.62 -24.62
C LYS A 353 -23.17 -8.86 -23.97
N VAL A 354 -23.39 -8.80 -22.66
CA VAL A 354 -24.00 -9.87 -21.87
C VAL A 354 -25.09 -9.27 -20.98
N GLU A 355 -26.26 -9.87 -20.94
CA GLU A 355 -27.27 -9.54 -19.93
C GLU A 355 -26.87 -10.20 -18.61
N VAL A 356 -26.77 -9.40 -17.55
CA VAL A 356 -26.37 -9.87 -16.23
C VAL A 356 -27.38 -9.45 -15.16
N GLN A 357 -27.52 -10.29 -14.14
CA GLN A 357 -28.18 -9.98 -12.88
C GLN A 357 -27.15 -9.38 -11.92
N ARG A 358 -27.30 -8.10 -11.55
CA ARG A 358 -26.44 -7.49 -10.53
C ARG A 358 -26.80 -8.07 -9.17
N ILE A 359 -25.79 -8.44 -8.39
CA ILE A 359 -25.94 -8.96 -7.03
C ILE A 359 -25.01 -8.17 -6.10
N THR A 360 -25.54 -7.73 -4.98
CA THR A 360 -24.77 -7.00 -3.95
C THR A 360 -24.70 -7.83 -2.68
N CYS A 361 -23.52 -7.98 -2.09
CA CYS A 361 -23.40 -8.49 -0.72
C CYS A 361 -23.81 -7.36 0.24
N LYS A 362 -25.05 -7.39 0.72
CA LYS A 362 -25.45 -6.54 1.84
C LYS A 362 -24.89 -7.15 3.12
N VAL A 363 -24.49 -6.26 4.02
CA VAL A 363 -24.17 -6.43 5.45
C VAL A 363 -24.19 -7.89 5.92
N LEU A 364 -23.05 -8.37 6.43
CA LEU A 364 -23.03 -9.61 7.20
C LEU A 364 -24.08 -9.49 8.30
N ASN A 365 -25.04 -10.42 8.36
CA ASN A 365 -26.09 -10.42 9.38
C ASN A 365 -25.45 -10.42 10.79
N ASN A 366 -26.28 -10.40 11.85
CA ASN A 366 -25.75 -10.39 13.21
C ASN A 366 -24.85 -11.61 13.52
N GLN A 367 -25.09 -12.72 12.83
CA GLN A 367 -24.34 -13.98 12.88
C GLN A 367 -23.03 -13.94 12.06
N GLY A 368 -22.85 -12.93 11.20
CA GLY A 368 -21.70 -12.83 10.32
C GLY A 368 -21.91 -13.45 8.94
N ASP A 369 -23.10 -13.93 8.62
CA ASP A 369 -23.38 -14.54 7.32
C ASP A 369 -23.68 -13.47 6.26
N PRO A 370 -23.15 -13.62 5.04
CA PRO A 370 -23.45 -12.71 3.95
C PRO A 370 -24.91 -12.79 3.50
N ALA A 371 -25.52 -11.63 3.26
CA ALA A 371 -26.81 -11.54 2.58
C ALA A 371 -26.60 -11.06 1.14
N PHE A 372 -26.76 -11.96 0.17
CA PHE A 372 -26.68 -11.61 -1.25
C PHE A 372 -28.05 -11.15 -1.75
N GLU A 373 -28.14 -9.90 -2.20
CA GLU A 373 -29.37 -9.34 -2.75
C GLU A 373 -29.26 -9.20 -4.26
N LYS A 374 -30.18 -9.85 -4.98
CA LYS A 374 -30.39 -9.64 -6.41
C LYS A 374 -30.98 -8.23 -6.62
N LYS A 375 -30.40 -7.50 -7.56
CA LYS A 375 -30.75 -6.12 -7.92
C LYS A 375 -31.39 -6.06 -9.31
N GLU A 376 -31.16 -4.99 -10.06
CA GLU A 376 -31.58 -4.88 -11.45
C GLU A 376 -30.81 -5.82 -12.39
N LYS A 377 -31.46 -6.15 -13.51
CA LYS A 377 -30.80 -6.70 -14.69
C LYS A 377 -30.20 -5.56 -15.50
N LEU A 378 -29.01 -5.77 -16.05
CA LEU A 378 -28.30 -4.75 -16.82
C LEU A 378 -27.46 -5.37 -17.94
N ASP A 379 -27.11 -4.52 -18.91
CA ASP A 379 -26.19 -4.88 -19.99
C ASP A 379 -24.75 -4.63 -19.56
N LEU A 380 -23.95 -5.68 -19.47
CA LEU A 380 -22.52 -5.63 -19.18
C LEU A 380 -21.72 -5.90 -20.47
N TYR A 381 -20.76 -5.04 -20.77
CA TYR A 381 -19.85 -5.21 -21.91
C TYR A 381 -18.50 -5.68 -21.38
N ILE A 382 -18.17 -6.95 -21.59
CA ILE A 382 -16.94 -7.58 -21.09
C ILE A 382 -15.96 -7.72 -22.25
N SER A 383 -14.69 -7.40 -22.03
CA SER A 383 -13.64 -7.69 -23.02
C SER A 383 -13.48 -9.18 -23.25
N ASP A 384 -13.33 -9.59 -24.50
CA ASP A 384 -13.12 -11.00 -24.85
C ASP A 384 -11.72 -11.51 -24.46
N ALA A 385 -10.78 -10.61 -24.13
CA ALA A 385 -9.43 -10.93 -23.72
C ALA A 385 -9.16 -10.40 -22.31
N PHE A 386 -8.48 -11.20 -21.48
CA PHE A 386 -8.03 -10.70 -20.18
C PHE A 386 -6.82 -9.78 -20.37
N PHE A 387 -6.69 -8.75 -19.53
CA PHE A 387 -5.54 -7.83 -19.59
C PHE A 387 -4.55 -8.05 -18.44
N ALA A 388 -4.98 -8.73 -17.38
CA ALA A 388 -4.14 -9.12 -16.26
C ALA A 388 -4.57 -10.48 -15.72
N SER A 389 -3.64 -11.20 -15.11
CA SER A 389 -3.89 -12.46 -14.43
C SER A 389 -3.07 -12.53 -13.14
N GLY A 390 -3.69 -13.09 -12.11
CA GLY A 390 -3.00 -13.58 -10.92
C GLY A 390 -2.71 -15.07 -11.01
N THR A 391 -2.33 -15.68 -9.88
CA THR A 391 -2.10 -17.13 -9.80
C THR A 391 -3.37 -17.96 -10.06
N MET A 392 -4.54 -17.45 -9.66
CA MET A 392 -5.80 -18.21 -9.68
C MET A 392 -6.93 -17.49 -10.44
N LYS A 393 -6.78 -16.19 -10.70
CA LYS A 393 -7.82 -15.33 -11.30
C LYS A 393 -7.32 -14.65 -12.57
N VAL A 394 -8.24 -14.43 -13.50
CA VAL A 394 -8.04 -13.57 -14.68
C VAL A 394 -8.93 -12.33 -14.56
N VAL A 395 -8.45 -11.22 -15.11
CA VAL A 395 -9.08 -9.90 -15.00
C VAL A 395 -9.40 -9.36 -16.41
N PHE A 396 -10.66 -9.00 -16.60
CA PHE A 396 -11.18 -8.45 -17.84
C PHE A 396 -11.61 -7.01 -17.65
N ASP A 397 -11.43 -6.19 -18.69
CA ASP A 397 -12.02 -4.85 -18.73
C ASP A 397 -13.53 -4.98 -18.96
N ALA A 398 -14.31 -4.19 -18.23
CA ALA A 398 -15.76 -4.19 -18.33
C ALA A 398 -16.34 -2.76 -18.32
N SER A 399 -17.55 -2.61 -18.85
CA SER A 399 -18.30 -1.34 -18.78
C SER A 399 -19.81 -1.59 -18.79
N ILE A 400 -20.53 -0.72 -18.07
CA ILE A 400 -21.99 -0.62 -18.10
C ILE A 400 -22.31 0.76 -18.71
N PRO A 401 -23.18 0.88 -19.73
CA PRO A 401 -23.37 2.14 -20.47
C PRO A 401 -23.72 3.35 -19.59
N ASP A 402 -24.47 3.15 -18.52
CA ASP A 402 -24.93 4.22 -17.63
C ASP A 402 -23.94 4.54 -16.49
N TYR A 403 -22.78 3.88 -16.45
CA TYR A 403 -21.80 4.04 -15.38
C TYR A 403 -20.61 4.85 -15.90
N ASP A 404 -20.34 5.98 -15.25
CA ASP A 404 -19.22 6.85 -15.61
C ASP A 404 -17.84 6.25 -15.26
N SER A 405 -17.81 5.23 -14.40
CA SER A 405 -16.57 4.64 -13.91
C SER A 405 -16.20 3.37 -14.69
N PRO A 406 -14.94 3.24 -15.15
CA PRO A 406 -14.45 2.00 -15.73
C PRO A 406 -14.53 0.87 -14.69
N LEU A 407 -14.94 -0.31 -15.14
CA LEU A 407 -15.07 -1.51 -14.31
C LEU A 407 -14.06 -2.56 -14.75
N ILE A 408 -13.72 -3.43 -13.81
CA ILE A 408 -13.07 -4.70 -14.10
C ILE A 408 -13.96 -5.83 -13.58
N VAL A 409 -13.89 -6.98 -14.23
CA VAL A 409 -14.49 -8.21 -13.71
C VAL A 409 -13.44 -9.30 -13.62
N LYS A 410 -13.55 -10.10 -12.56
CA LYS A 410 -12.64 -11.18 -12.23
C LYS A 410 -13.40 -12.50 -12.15
N ARG A 411 -12.75 -13.57 -12.57
CA ARG A 411 -13.19 -14.94 -12.35
C ARG A 411 -12.00 -15.82 -12.02
N PHE A 412 -12.24 -16.96 -11.37
CA PHE A 412 -11.20 -17.97 -11.27
C PHE A 412 -10.98 -18.65 -12.63
N PHE A 413 -9.75 -19.07 -12.89
CA PHE A 413 -9.44 -19.98 -14.00
C PHE A 413 -8.77 -21.26 -13.51
N LYS A 414 -8.32 -21.26 -12.26
CA LYS A 414 -7.71 -22.38 -11.55
C LYS A 414 -8.30 -22.42 -10.14
N ILE A 415 -8.79 -23.58 -9.72
CA ILE A 415 -9.41 -23.78 -8.39
C ILE A 415 -8.55 -24.70 -7.53
N ASP A 416 -7.96 -25.72 -8.12
CA ASP A 416 -7.08 -26.68 -7.46
C ASP A 416 -5.60 -26.41 -7.82
N ASN A 417 -4.70 -26.79 -6.91
CA ASN A 417 -3.26 -26.63 -7.14
C ASN A 417 -2.66 -27.76 -8.00
N LEU A 418 -3.44 -28.81 -8.29
CA LEU A 418 -2.94 -30.08 -8.82
C LEU A 418 -2.67 -30.06 -10.33
N SER A 419 -3.34 -29.18 -11.08
CA SER A 419 -3.13 -28.99 -12.51
C SER A 419 -2.82 -27.51 -12.78
N SER A 420 -1.65 -27.23 -13.34
CA SER A 420 -1.31 -25.89 -13.84
C SER A 420 -1.46 -25.89 -15.35
N PRO A 421 -2.63 -25.53 -15.92
CA PRO A 421 -2.64 -25.06 -17.29
C PRO A 421 -1.75 -23.82 -17.36
N GLU A 422 -0.68 -23.89 -18.15
CA GLU A 422 0.12 -22.70 -18.43
C GLU A 422 -0.77 -21.68 -19.15
N LEU A 423 -0.96 -20.50 -18.54
CA LEU A 423 -1.70 -19.42 -19.19
C LEU A 423 -0.95 -19.00 -20.45
N ASP A 424 -1.59 -19.15 -21.60
CA ASP A 424 -1.09 -18.57 -22.83
C ASP A 424 -1.10 -17.04 -22.70
N LYS A 425 0.07 -16.42 -22.90
CA LYS A 425 0.25 -14.97 -22.90
C LYS A 425 -0.47 -14.28 -24.06
N SER A 426 -1.11 -15.02 -24.96
CA SER A 426 -1.91 -14.49 -26.07
C SER A 426 -3.14 -13.68 -25.62
N GLY A 427 -3.52 -13.75 -24.34
CA GLY A 427 -4.70 -13.07 -23.79
C GLY A 427 -6.00 -13.82 -24.09
N THR A 428 -5.92 -14.99 -24.70
CA THR A 428 -7.09 -15.86 -24.96
C THR A 428 -7.62 -16.37 -23.61
N PRO A 429 -8.91 -16.21 -23.31
CA PRO A 429 -9.47 -16.69 -22.06
C PRO A 429 -9.15 -18.19 -21.86
N PRO A 430 -8.60 -18.57 -20.70
CA PRO A 430 -8.43 -19.99 -20.39
C PRO A 430 -9.80 -20.66 -20.38
N LYS A 431 -9.88 -21.88 -20.93
CA LYS A 431 -11.07 -22.72 -20.84
C LYS A 431 -11.44 -22.87 -19.36
N ALA A 432 -12.73 -22.79 -19.04
CA ALA A 432 -13.19 -23.05 -17.68
C ALA A 432 -13.06 -24.55 -17.40
N GLU A 433 -11.99 -24.96 -16.73
CA GLU A 433 -11.81 -26.34 -16.23
C GLU A 433 -12.33 -26.49 -14.79
N PHE A 434 -13.30 -25.67 -14.41
CA PHE A 434 -13.87 -25.66 -13.07
C PHE A 434 -15.37 -25.93 -13.09
N ASP A 435 -15.84 -26.55 -12.02
CA ASP A 435 -17.26 -26.60 -11.69
C ASP A 435 -17.78 -25.20 -11.35
N VAL A 436 -18.89 -24.78 -11.98
CA VAL A 436 -19.44 -23.42 -11.86
C VAL A 436 -19.97 -23.17 -10.45
N LEU A 437 -20.54 -24.18 -9.78
CA LEU A 437 -21.04 -24.04 -8.41
C LEU A 437 -19.89 -23.76 -7.44
N THR A 438 -18.80 -24.53 -7.55
CA THR A 438 -17.57 -24.34 -6.78
C THR A 438 -16.96 -22.96 -7.05
N HIS A 439 -16.84 -22.57 -8.33
CA HIS A 439 -16.39 -21.24 -8.72
C HIS A 439 -17.21 -20.12 -8.09
N ASN A 440 -18.54 -20.22 -8.18
CA ASN A 440 -19.46 -19.20 -7.68
C ASN A 440 -19.39 -19.08 -6.15
N SER A 441 -19.26 -20.20 -5.44
CA SER A 441 -19.04 -20.22 -3.99
C SER A 441 -17.77 -19.46 -3.60
N LEU A 442 -16.68 -19.68 -4.33
CA LEU A 442 -15.40 -19.00 -4.10
C LEU A 442 -15.45 -17.50 -4.42
N ILE A 443 -16.15 -17.11 -5.48
CA ILE A 443 -16.39 -15.69 -5.80
C ILE A 443 -17.20 -15.02 -4.69
N ARG A 444 -18.23 -15.69 -4.15
CA ARG A 444 -18.98 -15.16 -3.02
C ARG A 444 -18.11 -14.99 -1.77
N ALA A 445 -17.20 -15.94 -1.51
CA ALA A 445 -16.26 -15.85 -0.40
C ALA A 445 -15.36 -14.59 -0.47
N GLU A 446 -15.00 -14.11 -1.67
CA GLU A 446 -14.29 -12.82 -1.83
C GLU A 446 -15.05 -11.65 -1.20
N GLY A 447 -16.37 -11.55 -1.48
CA GLY A 447 -17.21 -10.50 -0.91
C GLY A 447 -17.40 -10.65 0.60
N VAL A 448 -17.50 -11.89 1.10
CA VAL A 448 -17.56 -12.17 2.53
C VAL A 448 -16.31 -11.64 3.23
N ARG A 449 -15.12 -11.97 2.73
CA ARG A 449 -13.85 -11.51 3.32
C ARG A 449 -13.71 -9.99 3.29
N ALA A 450 -14.06 -9.35 2.17
CA ALA A 450 -14.03 -7.89 2.06
C ALA A 450 -15.02 -7.21 3.02
N GLY A 451 -16.26 -7.71 3.08
CA GLY A 451 -17.29 -7.19 3.98
C GLY A 451 -16.94 -7.39 5.46
N LEU A 452 -16.43 -8.57 5.82
CA LEU A 452 -15.94 -8.87 7.17
C LEU A 452 -14.77 -7.97 7.54
N GLY A 453 -13.81 -7.81 6.63
CA GLY A 453 -12.66 -6.93 6.78
C GLY A 453 -13.08 -5.50 7.07
N GLN A 454 -14.03 -4.94 6.31
CA GLN A 454 -14.52 -3.58 6.55
C GLN A 454 -15.21 -3.44 7.92
N ARG A 455 -16.02 -4.42 8.32
CA ARG A 455 -16.71 -4.41 9.63
C ARG A 455 -15.72 -4.45 10.79
N LEU A 456 -14.73 -5.34 10.71
CA LEU A 456 -13.69 -5.47 11.74
C LEU A 456 -12.79 -4.25 11.76
N LEU A 457 -12.44 -3.67 10.61
CA LEU A 457 -11.63 -2.46 10.52
C LEU A 457 -12.33 -1.25 11.16
N ASN A 458 -13.64 -1.11 10.93
CA ASN A 458 -14.44 -0.07 11.60
C ASN A 458 -14.46 -0.25 13.11
N SER A 459 -14.50 -1.51 13.59
CA SER A 459 -14.48 -1.81 15.02
C SER A 459 -13.11 -1.52 15.62
N PHE A 460 -12.03 -1.90 14.94
CA PHE A 460 -10.66 -1.56 15.29
C PHE A 460 -10.46 -0.03 15.40
N TYR A 461 -10.97 0.75 14.45
CA TYR A 461 -10.88 2.22 14.51
C TYR A 461 -11.63 2.83 15.68
N ARG A 462 -12.81 2.31 16.00
CA ARG A 462 -13.57 2.74 17.18
C ARG A 462 -12.81 2.41 18.46
N ASP A 463 -12.26 1.21 18.56
CA ASP A 463 -11.55 0.77 19.76
C ASP A 463 -10.23 1.56 19.94
N ALA A 464 -9.55 1.88 18.84
CA ALA A 464 -8.38 2.76 18.86
C ALA A 464 -8.72 4.20 19.28
N GLU A 465 -9.86 4.74 18.83
CA GLU A 465 -10.34 6.06 19.24
C GLU A 465 -10.72 6.09 20.73
N GLN A 466 -11.37 5.03 21.24
CA GLN A 466 -11.68 4.90 22.66
C GLN A 466 -10.43 4.83 23.54
N ALA A 467 -9.35 4.24 23.03
CA ALA A 467 -8.05 4.16 23.70
C ALA A 467 -7.16 5.41 23.48
N ASP A 468 -7.64 6.44 22.77
CA ASP A 468 -6.87 7.63 22.38
C ASP A 468 -5.54 7.28 21.66
N VAL A 469 -5.57 6.23 20.84
CA VAL A 469 -4.41 5.77 20.06
C VAL A 469 -4.52 6.28 18.63
N ASN A 470 -3.51 7.04 18.20
CA ASN A 470 -3.45 7.54 16.83
C ASN A 470 -3.11 6.39 15.86
N VAL A 471 -4.02 6.15 14.92
CA VAL A 471 -3.88 5.15 13.85
C VAL A 471 -4.15 5.79 12.49
N TYR A 472 -3.69 5.16 11.42
CA TYR A 472 -4.03 5.58 10.06
C TYR A 472 -5.48 5.17 9.72
N LYS A 473 -6.41 6.14 9.77
CA LYS A 473 -7.87 5.91 9.63
C LYS A 473 -8.39 5.79 8.19
N TYR A 474 -7.51 5.82 7.18
CA TYR A 474 -7.93 5.91 5.77
C TYR A 474 -7.69 4.60 4.98
N PHE A 475 -7.93 3.44 5.60
CA PHE A 475 -8.06 2.17 4.91
C PHE A 475 -9.53 1.82 4.67
N PHE A 476 -9.83 1.32 3.48
CA PHE A 476 -11.18 0.90 3.11
C PHE A 476 -11.09 -0.36 2.27
N PHE A 477 -11.91 -1.37 2.56
CA PHE A 477 -12.02 -2.55 1.71
C PHE A 477 -12.94 -2.22 0.52
N GLU A 478 -12.49 -2.47 -0.70
CA GLU A 478 -13.38 -2.48 -1.87
C GLU A 478 -14.29 -3.70 -1.74
N ILE A 479 -15.56 -3.47 -1.44
CA ILE A 479 -16.57 -4.53 -1.42
C ILE A 479 -17.00 -4.78 -2.87
N PRO A 480 -16.75 -5.97 -3.43
CA PRO A 480 -17.06 -6.23 -4.83
C PRO A 480 -18.57 -6.22 -5.09
N THR A 481 -18.94 -5.82 -6.30
CA THR A 481 -20.27 -6.02 -6.86
C THR A 481 -20.24 -7.28 -7.72
N PHE A 482 -21.25 -8.13 -7.60
CA PHE A 482 -21.31 -9.36 -8.37
C PHE A 482 -22.21 -9.19 -9.60
N TYR A 483 -21.84 -9.87 -10.68
CA TYR A 483 -22.62 -9.89 -11.92
C TYR A 483 -22.80 -11.33 -12.37
N GLN A 484 -24.02 -11.84 -12.36
CA GLN A 484 -24.33 -13.19 -12.81
C GLN A 484 -24.81 -13.15 -14.25
N GLU A 485 -24.18 -13.89 -15.17
CA GLU A 485 -24.63 -13.94 -16.57
C GLU A 485 -25.97 -14.67 -16.68
N ILE A 486 -27.04 -13.99 -17.12
CA ILE A 486 -28.38 -14.57 -17.28
C ILE A 486 -28.76 -14.79 -18.75
N SER A 487 -27.81 -14.52 -19.64
CA SER A 487 -27.93 -14.75 -21.09
C SER A 487 -26.88 -15.77 -21.54
N LYS A 488 -26.66 -15.91 -22.85
CA LYS A 488 -25.64 -16.81 -23.39
C LYS A 488 -24.27 -16.48 -22.76
N PRO A 489 -23.52 -17.49 -22.26
CA PRO A 489 -22.21 -17.26 -21.67
C PRO A 489 -21.28 -16.47 -22.60
N SER A 490 -20.58 -15.50 -22.05
CA SER A 490 -19.60 -14.71 -22.80
C SER A 490 -18.36 -15.54 -23.17
N PRO A 491 -17.63 -15.22 -24.26
CA PRO A 491 -16.33 -15.84 -24.53
C PRO A 491 -15.35 -15.70 -23.36
N ALA A 492 -15.41 -14.56 -22.65
CA ALA A 492 -14.60 -14.29 -21.47
C ALA A 492 -14.86 -15.29 -20.34
N SER A 493 -16.10 -15.78 -20.17
CA SER A 493 -16.46 -16.77 -19.15
C SER A 493 -15.67 -18.08 -19.27
N GLY A 494 -15.27 -18.45 -20.50
CA GLY A 494 -14.65 -19.74 -20.79
C GLY A 494 -15.59 -20.94 -20.67
N VAL A 495 -16.88 -20.70 -20.41
CA VAL A 495 -17.92 -21.74 -20.27
C VAL A 495 -18.55 -22.02 -21.64
N VAL A 496 -18.65 -23.31 -22.00
CA VAL A 496 -19.24 -23.72 -23.29
C VAL A 496 -20.76 -23.71 -23.17
N SER A 497 -21.46 -23.05 -24.10
CA SER A 497 -22.93 -22.90 -24.02
C SER A 497 -23.66 -24.22 -23.89
N ASP A 498 -23.18 -25.26 -24.54
CA ASP A 498 -23.89 -26.53 -24.68
C ASP A 498 -23.89 -27.34 -23.37
N GLU A 499 -23.00 -27.01 -22.42
CA GLU A 499 -22.90 -27.66 -21.10
C GLU A 499 -23.97 -27.17 -20.11
N LEU A 500 -24.57 -25.99 -20.35
CA LEU A 500 -25.50 -25.34 -19.41
C LEU A 500 -26.99 -25.56 -19.71
N PHE A 501 -27.35 -26.03 -20.91
CA PHE A 501 -28.76 -26.08 -21.35
C PHE A 501 -29.39 -27.49 -21.37
N GLY A 502 -28.82 -28.46 -20.64
CA GLY A 502 -29.48 -29.74 -20.41
C GLY A 502 -30.64 -29.59 -19.43
N VAL A 503 -31.86 -29.32 -19.93
CA VAL A 503 -33.15 -29.08 -19.21
C VAL A 503 -33.11 -29.24 -17.67
N PRO A 504 -32.56 -28.28 -16.91
CA PRO A 504 -32.64 -28.28 -15.46
C PRO A 504 -33.98 -27.65 -15.02
N SER A 505 -34.37 -27.88 -13.76
CA SER A 505 -35.46 -27.11 -13.15
C SER A 505 -35.10 -25.61 -13.08
N GLU A 506 -36.07 -24.70 -13.16
CA GLU A 506 -35.81 -23.24 -13.16
C GLU A 506 -34.93 -22.77 -11.98
N SER A 507 -35.01 -23.44 -10.82
CA SER A 507 -34.17 -23.17 -9.65
C SER A 507 -32.72 -23.64 -9.80
N GLU A 508 -32.47 -24.77 -10.46
CA GLU A 508 -31.11 -25.28 -10.72
C GLU A 508 -30.40 -24.47 -11.80
N VAL A 509 -31.16 -23.91 -12.76
CA VAL A 509 -30.61 -23.05 -13.79
C VAL A 509 -29.92 -21.83 -13.18
N GLU A 510 -30.50 -21.21 -12.15
CA GLU A 510 -29.95 -19.99 -11.57
C GLU A 510 -28.60 -20.19 -10.85
N GLU A 511 -28.36 -21.33 -10.22
CA GLU A 511 -27.10 -21.56 -9.49
C GLU A 511 -25.94 -21.91 -10.42
N ASN A 512 -26.26 -22.47 -11.59
CA ASN A 512 -25.28 -22.90 -12.61
C ASN A 512 -24.79 -21.75 -13.51
N LEU A 513 -25.30 -20.53 -13.35
CA LEU A 513 -24.86 -19.37 -14.13
C LEU A 513 -23.60 -18.75 -13.55
N ILE A 514 -22.62 -18.44 -14.40
CA ILE A 514 -21.33 -17.91 -13.95
C ILE A 514 -21.47 -16.56 -13.24
N LEU A 515 -20.81 -16.43 -12.09
CA LEU A 515 -20.79 -15.24 -11.26
C LEU A 515 -19.45 -14.51 -11.36
N TRP A 516 -19.48 -13.26 -11.79
CA TRP A 516 -18.30 -12.40 -11.85
C TRP A 516 -18.11 -11.61 -10.56
N CYS A 517 -16.85 -11.46 -10.13
CA CYS A 517 -16.45 -10.49 -9.10
C CYS A 517 -16.08 -9.17 -9.77
N GLY A 518 -16.92 -8.15 -9.64
CA GLY A 518 -16.74 -6.86 -10.28
C GLY A 518 -16.27 -5.78 -9.31
N GLU A 519 -15.32 -4.97 -9.77
CA GLU A 519 -14.71 -3.88 -9.00
C GLU A 519 -14.54 -2.64 -9.88
N ARG A 520 -14.40 -1.46 -9.28
CA ARG A 520 -13.98 -0.29 -10.03
C ARG A 520 -12.55 -0.46 -10.51
N LYS A 521 -12.26 -0.02 -11.73
CA LYS A 521 -10.89 0.00 -12.21
C LYS A 521 -10.10 1.04 -11.43
N HIS A 522 -9.06 0.60 -10.73
CA HIS A 522 -8.25 1.48 -9.90
C HIS A 522 -7.46 2.48 -10.75
N PRO A 523 -7.46 3.78 -10.41
CA PRO A 523 -6.74 4.80 -11.19
C PRO A 523 -5.22 4.72 -10.99
N SER A 524 -4.78 4.19 -9.84
CA SER A 524 -3.37 3.99 -9.52
C SER A 524 -2.93 2.58 -9.86
N GLU A 525 -1.88 2.48 -10.67
CA GLU A 525 -1.15 1.24 -10.96
C GLU A 525 -0.25 0.80 -9.79
N VAL A 526 -0.08 1.65 -8.77
CA VAL A 526 0.75 1.35 -7.61
C VAL A 526 -0.03 0.48 -6.64
N VAL A 527 0.43 -0.75 -6.44
CA VAL A 527 -0.09 -1.66 -5.42
C VAL A 527 0.92 -1.73 -4.27
N ILE A 528 0.44 -1.48 -3.05
CA ILE A 528 1.19 -1.67 -1.82
C ILE A 528 0.71 -2.96 -1.16
N ARG A 529 1.64 -3.89 -0.94
CA ARG A 529 1.40 -5.12 -0.19
C ARG A 529 1.83 -4.90 1.26
N PHE A 530 0.90 -5.08 2.20
CA PHE A 530 1.14 -4.89 3.63
C PHE A 530 1.62 -6.18 4.30
N ASN A 531 1.06 -7.32 3.90
CA ASN A 531 1.54 -8.66 4.26
C ASN A 531 1.37 -9.62 3.07
N GLY A 532 1.99 -10.79 3.14
CA GLY A 532 1.86 -11.86 2.16
C GLY A 532 0.90 -12.96 2.62
N THR A 533 0.83 -14.03 1.83
CA THR A 533 -0.01 -15.19 2.14
C THR A 533 0.50 -15.96 3.36
N LEU A 534 1.77 -16.37 3.37
CA LEU A 534 2.41 -17.04 4.52
C LEU A 534 3.59 -16.21 5.06
N SER A 535 3.47 -14.89 4.96
CA SER A 535 4.52 -13.96 5.37
C SER A 535 3.90 -12.72 5.99
N HIS A 536 4.05 -12.55 7.29
CA HIS A 536 3.50 -11.48 8.11
C HIS A 536 4.62 -10.64 8.76
N PRO A 537 5.57 -10.07 8.00
CA PRO A 537 6.72 -9.41 8.57
C PRO A 537 6.35 -8.09 9.27
N SER A 538 6.55 -7.99 10.58
CA SER A 538 6.40 -6.74 11.34
C SER A 538 7.65 -5.84 11.31
N THR A 539 8.33 -5.72 10.16
CA THR A 539 9.61 -4.96 10.10
C THR A 539 9.43 -3.48 9.77
N ARG A 540 8.29 -3.09 9.23
CA ARG A 540 8.02 -1.70 8.83
C ARG A 540 7.49 -0.89 10.01
N THR A 541 7.98 0.34 10.10
CA THR A 541 7.69 1.27 11.21
C THR A 541 6.87 2.49 10.79
N ASP A 542 6.42 2.57 9.53
CA ASP A 542 5.54 3.65 9.10
C ASP A 542 4.11 3.41 9.58
N MET A 543 3.42 4.51 9.94
CA MET A 543 2.10 4.45 10.59
C MET A 543 1.06 3.61 9.82
N LYS A 544 1.14 3.57 8.48
CA LYS A 544 0.23 2.78 7.65
C LYS A 544 0.43 1.27 7.89
N HIS A 545 1.68 0.82 7.87
CA HIS A 545 2.02 -0.58 8.15
C HIS A 545 1.80 -0.94 9.61
N LEU A 546 2.19 -0.07 10.55
CA LEU A 546 1.91 -0.26 11.99
C LEU A 546 0.42 -0.46 12.25
N THR A 547 -0.42 0.37 11.62
CA THR A 547 -1.88 0.26 11.72
C THR A 547 -2.37 -1.06 11.14
N MET A 548 -1.86 -1.48 9.96
CA MET A 548 -2.30 -2.73 9.33
C MET A 548 -1.88 -3.98 10.11
N TYR A 549 -0.67 -3.99 10.67
CA TYR A 549 -0.22 -5.09 11.52
C TYR A 549 -1.04 -5.17 12.81
N ALA A 550 -1.29 -4.03 13.45
CA ALA A 550 -2.17 -3.98 14.63
C ALA A 550 -3.61 -4.39 14.29
N PHE A 551 -4.12 -4.06 13.11
CA PHE A 551 -5.41 -4.54 12.64
C PHE A 551 -5.43 -6.08 12.48
N CYS A 552 -4.39 -6.69 11.91
CA CYS A 552 -4.32 -8.16 11.81
C CYS A 552 -4.32 -8.82 13.21
N HIS A 553 -3.56 -8.26 14.16
CA HIS A 553 -3.53 -8.75 15.55
C HIS A 553 -4.86 -8.53 16.27
N TYR A 554 -5.51 -7.38 16.04
CA TYR A 554 -6.87 -7.13 16.52
C TYR A 554 -7.83 -8.21 16.03
N VAL A 555 -7.83 -8.51 14.73
CA VAL A 555 -8.69 -9.54 14.14
C VAL A 555 -8.45 -10.89 14.81
N TYR A 556 -7.18 -11.33 14.88
CA TYR A 556 -6.81 -12.56 15.60
C TYR A 556 -7.36 -12.58 17.03
N GLY A 557 -7.22 -11.47 17.76
CA GLY A 557 -7.72 -11.33 19.12
C GLY A 557 -9.24 -11.44 19.25
N VAL A 558 -9.99 -10.64 18.48
CA VAL A 558 -11.46 -10.59 18.59
C VAL A 558 -12.15 -11.83 18.04
N THR A 559 -11.51 -12.58 17.15
CA THR A 559 -11.99 -13.88 16.67
C THR A 559 -11.45 -15.05 17.49
N LYS A 560 -10.80 -14.79 18.64
CA LYS A 560 -10.23 -15.81 19.54
C LYS A 560 -9.26 -16.77 18.84
N GLY A 561 -8.46 -16.24 17.92
CA GLY A 561 -7.46 -17.00 17.17
C GLY A 561 -8.00 -17.83 16.01
N THR A 562 -9.30 -17.78 15.71
CA THR A 562 -9.90 -18.60 14.65
C THR A 562 -9.78 -18.00 13.24
N LEU A 563 -9.28 -16.76 13.13
CA LEU A 563 -9.19 -16.04 11.86
C LEU A 563 -8.02 -15.05 11.86
N VAL A 564 -7.27 -14.98 10.76
CA VAL A 564 -6.36 -13.86 10.49
C VAL A 564 -6.45 -13.41 9.03
N PHE A 565 -6.24 -12.12 8.77
CA PHE A 565 -6.12 -11.62 7.41
C PHE A 565 -4.70 -11.81 6.87
N ALA A 566 -4.63 -12.22 5.62
CA ALA A 566 -3.41 -12.47 4.87
C ALA A 566 -3.51 -11.82 3.48
N ASP A 567 -2.35 -11.64 2.85
CA ASP A 567 -2.21 -11.00 1.55
C ASP A 567 -2.99 -9.67 1.39
N ILE A 568 -2.97 -8.86 2.45
CA ILE A 568 -3.58 -7.54 2.45
C ILE A 568 -2.73 -6.65 1.54
N GLN A 569 -3.35 -6.21 0.45
CA GLN A 569 -2.80 -5.26 -0.47
C GLN A 569 -3.81 -4.16 -0.78
N GLY A 570 -3.32 -3.00 -1.20
CA GLY A 570 -4.17 -1.89 -1.57
C GLY A 570 -3.48 -0.91 -2.50
N THR A 571 -4.29 -0.05 -3.10
CA THR A 571 -3.82 1.02 -3.98
C THR A 571 -4.13 2.38 -3.35
N PRO A 572 -3.25 3.38 -3.47
CA PRO A 572 -3.58 4.75 -3.11
C PRO A 572 -4.85 5.21 -3.84
N ALA A 573 -5.79 5.77 -3.10
CA ALA A 573 -7.06 6.24 -3.64
C ALA A 573 -7.51 7.51 -2.93
N THR A 574 -8.22 8.37 -3.66
CA THR A 574 -8.98 9.47 -3.05
C THR A 574 -10.33 8.93 -2.62
N LEU A 575 -10.58 8.97 -1.31
CA LEU A 575 -11.75 8.38 -0.67
C LEU A 575 -12.63 9.50 -0.15
N THR A 576 -13.88 9.52 -0.61
CA THR A 576 -14.87 10.50 -0.16
C THR A 576 -15.51 9.99 1.12
N GLN A 577 -15.21 10.64 2.25
CA GLN A 577 -15.82 10.36 3.54
C GLN A 577 -16.64 11.57 3.98
N GLY A 578 -17.97 11.44 3.89
CA GLY A 578 -18.87 12.59 4.06
C GLY A 578 -18.70 13.59 2.91
N ASN A 579 -18.43 14.86 3.23
CA ASN A 579 -18.21 15.93 2.24
C ASN A 579 -16.72 16.24 2.04
N GLN A 580 -15.80 15.35 2.47
CA GLN A 580 -14.37 15.57 2.35
C GLN A 580 -13.72 14.41 1.59
N ASP A 581 -12.90 14.76 0.62
CA ASP A 581 -11.99 13.84 -0.05
C ASP A 581 -10.71 13.69 0.79
N LYS A 582 -10.29 12.45 0.99
CA LYS A 582 -9.10 12.09 1.78
C LYS A 582 -8.23 11.12 1.01
N ASP A 583 -6.93 11.31 1.06
CA ASP A 583 -5.98 10.36 0.49
C ASP A 583 -5.85 9.14 1.41
N GLY A 584 -6.28 8.01 0.89
CA GLY A 584 -6.37 6.73 1.59
C GLY A 584 -5.83 5.57 0.77
N TYR A 585 -6.18 4.37 1.22
CA TYR A 585 -5.91 3.12 0.53
C TYR A 585 -7.18 2.33 0.38
N LEU A 586 -7.43 1.92 -0.86
CA LEU A 586 -8.44 0.95 -1.18
C LEU A 586 -7.81 -0.44 -1.15
N LEU A 587 -8.19 -1.25 -0.18
CA LEU A 587 -7.75 -2.63 0.03
C LEU A 587 -8.62 -3.56 -0.81
N PHE A 588 -8.00 -4.51 -1.51
CA PHE A 588 -8.69 -5.40 -2.43
C PHE A 588 -8.00 -6.76 -2.47
N ASP A 589 -8.74 -7.77 -2.96
CA ASP A 589 -8.21 -9.14 -3.15
C ASP A 589 -7.58 -9.72 -1.88
N VAL A 590 -8.24 -9.51 -0.74
CA VAL A 590 -7.75 -9.94 0.58
C VAL A 590 -7.99 -11.43 0.79
N MET A 591 -7.06 -12.08 1.47
CA MET A 591 -7.18 -13.46 1.91
C MET A 591 -7.35 -13.53 3.42
N THR A 592 -7.86 -14.67 3.89
CA THR A 592 -7.92 -14.99 5.31
C THR A 592 -7.43 -16.41 5.53
N HIS A 593 -6.91 -16.67 6.72
CA HIS A 593 -6.74 -18.02 7.22
C HIS A 593 -7.76 -18.27 8.31
N THR A 594 -8.45 -19.40 8.23
CA THR A 594 -9.46 -19.78 9.22
C THR A 594 -9.17 -21.17 9.77
N GLU A 595 -9.48 -21.43 11.02
CA GLU A 595 -9.18 -22.72 11.67
C GLU A 595 -9.52 -23.96 10.81
N HIS A 596 -10.65 -23.92 10.09
CA HIS A 596 -11.15 -25.04 9.28
C HIS A 596 -10.96 -24.88 7.75
N LYS A 597 -10.08 -23.98 7.29
CA LYS A 597 -9.85 -23.71 5.85
C LYS A 597 -11.13 -23.33 5.07
N ALA A 598 -12.06 -22.65 5.75
CA ALA A 598 -13.40 -22.38 5.24
C ALA A 598 -13.52 -21.07 4.44
N SER A 599 -12.46 -20.25 4.37
CA SER A 599 -12.57 -18.93 3.73
C SER A 599 -12.32 -18.91 2.22
N GLY A 600 -11.96 -20.04 1.61
CA GLY A 600 -11.80 -20.19 0.16
C GLY A 600 -10.36 -20.49 -0.27
N ILE A 601 -10.06 -20.29 -1.55
CA ILE A 601 -8.72 -20.54 -2.12
C ILE A 601 -7.69 -19.64 -1.43
N GLY A 602 -6.55 -20.25 -1.06
CA GLY A 602 -5.46 -19.56 -0.35
C GLY A 602 -5.64 -19.55 1.17
N ASP A 603 -6.68 -20.19 1.70
CA ASP A 603 -6.81 -20.44 3.13
C ASP A 603 -5.92 -21.63 3.56
N PHE A 604 -4.76 -21.31 4.15
CA PHE A 604 -3.83 -22.30 4.70
C PHE A 604 -4.25 -22.83 6.07
N GLY A 605 -5.39 -22.39 6.59
CA GLY A 605 -5.94 -22.92 7.82
C GLY A 605 -5.13 -22.55 9.06
N GLN A 606 -5.04 -23.50 9.99
CA GLN A 606 -4.21 -23.37 11.19
C GLN A 606 -2.73 -23.12 10.86
N GLU A 607 -2.21 -23.65 9.76
CA GLU A 607 -0.82 -23.39 9.31
C GLU A 607 -0.60 -21.89 9.08
N GLY A 608 -1.52 -21.24 8.36
CA GLY A 608 -1.44 -19.80 8.10
C GLY A 608 -1.61 -18.96 9.37
N ILE A 609 -2.48 -19.39 10.29
CA ILE A 609 -2.66 -18.73 11.60
C ILE A 609 -1.38 -18.85 12.44
N ASN A 610 -0.81 -20.05 12.54
CA ASN A 610 0.45 -20.29 13.25
C ASN A 610 1.57 -19.45 12.66
N ARG A 611 1.63 -19.35 11.33
CA ARG A 611 2.63 -18.52 10.65
C ARG A 611 2.52 -17.04 11.02
N PHE A 612 1.29 -16.54 11.13
CA PHE A 612 1.06 -15.19 11.66
C PHE A 612 1.55 -15.05 13.10
N VAL A 613 1.20 -16.00 13.99
CA VAL A 613 1.60 -15.97 15.41
C VAL A 613 3.14 -15.98 15.57
N GLU A 614 3.84 -16.78 14.76
CA GLU A 614 5.30 -16.87 14.76
C GLU A 614 5.99 -15.58 14.33
N GLU A 615 5.47 -14.93 13.28
CA GLU A 615 6.15 -13.79 12.64
C GLU A 615 5.69 -12.44 13.19
N HIS A 616 4.50 -12.37 13.79
CA HIS A 616 3.97 -11.11 14.30
C HIS A 616 4.68 -10.67 15.57
N VAL A 617 5.37 -9.54 15.49
CA VAL A 617 5.90 -8.83 16.65
C VAL A 617 5.04 -7.61 16.93
N CYS A 618 4.49 -7.54 18.15
CA CYS A 618 3.75 -6.37 18.61
C CYS A 618 4.62 -5.12 18.53
N GLN A 619 4.14 -4.12 17.79
CA GLN A 619 4.78 -2.81 17.67
C GLN A 619 3.99 -1.72 18.40
N GLU A 620 4.37 -0.45 18.21
CA GLU A 620 3.81 0.72 18.89
C GLU A 620 2.28 0.70 18.97
N VAL A 621 1.57 0.50 17.85
CA VAL A 621 0.10 0.51 17.83
C VAL A 621 -0.49 -0.67 18.61
N CYS A 622 0.03 -1.90 18.45
CA CYS A 622 -0.43 -3.07 19.22
C CYS A 622 -0.25 -2.86 20.73
N LEU A 623 0.91 -2.35 21.12
CA LEU A 623 1.28 -2.12 22.52
C LEU A 623 0.44 -1.00 23.16
N LEU A 624 0.20 0.09 22.42
CA LEU A 624 -0.65 1.19 22.90
C LEU A 624 -2.10 0.74 23.08
N LEU A 625 -2.59 -0.15 22.22
CA LEU A 625 -3.92 -0.76 22.34
C LEU A 625 -3.97 -1.92 23.36
N GLY A 626 -2.81 -2.31 23.92
CA GLY A 626 -2.69 -3.40 24.89
C GLY A 626 -3.00 -4.78 24.33
N PHE A 627 -2.87 -4.98 23.01
CA PHE A 627 -3.16 -6.26 22.36
C PHE A 627 -2.16 -7.36 22.74
N ASP A 628 -0.93 -7.00 23.11
CA ASP A 628 0.06 -7.92 23.66
C ASP A 628 -0.44 -8.64 24.93
N LYS A 629 -1.28 -7.96 25.72
CA LYS A 629 -1.84 -8.50 26.97
C LYS A 629 -3.24 -9.06 26.79
N GLN A 630 -4.08 -8.36 26.02
CA GLN A 630 -5.48 -8.75 25.80
C GLN A 630 -5.59 -9.97 24.87
N PHE A 631 -4.70 -10.04 23.88
CA PHE A 631 -4.71 -11.05 22.82
C PHE A 631 -3.30 -11.66 22.69
N PRO A 632 -2.78 -12.33 23.73
CA PRO A 632 -1.43 -12.86 23.69
C PRO A 632 -1.27 -13.82 22.51
N LEU A 633 -0.19 -13.64 21.76
CA LEU A 633 0.20 -14.53 20.68
C LEU A 633 0.82 -15.79 21.30
N ALA A 634 -0.04 -16.75 21.65
CA ALA A 634 0.38 -18.08 22.05
C ALA A 634 0.28 -19.01 20.84
N PRO A 635 1.31 -19.83 20.55
CA PRO A 635 1.14 -20.96 19.66
C PRO A 635 -0.03 -21.79 20.19
N VAL A 636 -1.01 -22.08 19.34
CA VAL A 636 -2.01 -23.10 19.68
C VAL A 636 -1.21 -24.38 19.88
N ALA A 637 -1.19 -24.90 21.10
CA ALA A 637 -0.60 -26.21 21.34
C ALA A 637 -1.29 -27.14 20.36
N SER A 638 -0.54 -27.70 19.41
CA SER A 638 -1.07 -28.77 18.58
C SER A 638 -1.40 -29.87 19.57
N ASP A 639 -2.67 -30.01 19.91
CA ASP A 639 -3.18 -31.21 20.54
C ASP A 639 -2.95 -32.30 19.49
N GLU A 640 -1.72 -32.83 19.50
CA GLU A 640 -1.36 -34.14 18.97
C GLU A 640 -2.13 -35.17 19.83
N GLN A 641 -3.46 -35.10 19.82
CA GLN A 641 -4.25 -36.30 19.95
C GLN A 641 -3.92 -37.09 18.70
N GLU A 642 -2.89 -37.93 18.83
CA GLU A 642 -2.76 -39.15 18.06
C GLU A 642 -4.15 -39.79 18.06
N SER A 643 -4.89 -39.56 16.98
CA SER A 643 -6.02 -40.41 16.65
C SER A 643 -5.38 -41.74 16.31
N GLU A 644 -5.11 -42.56 17.32
CA GLU A 644 -4.95 -44.00 17.19
C GLU A 644 -6.22 -44.47 16.49
N SER A 645 -6.16 -44.52 15.16
CA SER A 645 -7.14 -45.20 14.35
C SER A 645 -6.99 -46.67 14.72
N GLU A 646 -7.82 -47.12 15.66
CA GLU A 646 -8.10 -48.53 15.89
C GLU A 646 -8.56 -49.11 14.54
N GLU A 647 -7.62 -49.65 13.76
CA GLU A 647 -7.91 -50.59 12.70
C GLU A 647 -8.55 -51.82 13.35
N GLU A 648 -9.87 -51.78 13.54
CA GLU A 648 -10.67 -52.98 13.76
C GLU A 648 -10.55 -53.86 12.51
N GLY A 649 -9.56 -54.76 12.55
CA GLY A 649 -9.42 -55.88 11.65
C GLY A 649 -10.65 -56.79 11.77
N SER A 650 -11.61 -56.61 10.86
CA SER A 650 -12.66 -57.59 10.62
C SER A 650 -12.10 -58.74 9.78
N ASP A 651 -11.69 -59.80 10.47
CA ASP A 651 -11.36 -61.12 9.93
C ASP A 651 -12.63 -61.78 9.34
N PRO A 652 -12.70 -62.05 8.01
CA PRO A 652 -13.83 -62.72 7.41
C PRO A 652 -13.54 -64.23 7.31
N THR A 653 -13.43 -64.93 8.45
CA THR A 653 -13.37 -66.40 8.46
C THR A 653 -14.22 -67.02 9.57
N ASN A 654 -15.54 -67.12 9.34
CA ASN A 654 -16.35 -68.29 9.70
C ASN A 654 -17.84 -68.04 9.44
N ARG A 655 -18.43 -68.82 8.51
CA ARG A 655 -19.49 -69.77 8.84
C ARG A 655 -19.90 -70.60 7.62
N THR A 656 -19.74 -71.90 7.81
CA THR A 656 -20.45 -73.05 7.23
C THR A 656 -21.95 -72.90 7.11
#